data_AF-A0A956EJD4-F1
#
_entry.id   AF-A0A956EJD4-F1
#
_cell.length_a   1.000
_cell.length_b   1.000
_cell.length_c   1.000
_cell.angle_alpha   90.00
_cell.angle_beta   90.00
_cell.angle_gamma   90.00
#
_symmetry.space_group_name_H-M   'P 1'
#
loop_
_entity.id
_entity.type
_entity.pdbx_description
1 polymer ?
#
loop_
_entity_poly.entity_id
_entity_poly.type
_entity_poly.pdbx_seq_one_letter_code
_entity_poly.pdbx_strand_id
1 'polypeptide(L)'
;ILRYTLRLLTLDQLERASTLICALETMRSGERYRALLGDRRFEIGLWVGASASANKISHFKEQLNAYRADAGGNPCPLQLCPWCGEALTAKSLTVETIASGVERVIVRCHDAACDFSKDPHSAAGLPIQFVDEQIYRDLPAFIVATVDKFAMLPWRGETGMLFGRVTHRERDGGSYHGPATPSSSIPRSAEVIGGLLPPELIVQDELHLISGPLGTMVGLFETAVEELCTHEIDGKRVRPKIVAATATVRRAERQVQALYGRRDTNLFPPQGLDPFETWFSQVEHDKPGRIYLGVGAGGRAMKRVLLQVYLAVLGAAQRAEKDGASAEVSDGYFTLVGYFNSLRELGGMRRLVEDDISTRAPKQEEGLPLGAQKPHRWVANRSIGFPQELTSREKTADIVRIKDRAALAHGGEAKALDVLLASNMISVGVDISRLGVMVVAGQPKTTAEYIQASSRVGRSPKWPGLVITAYNVYRPRDRSHYEHFVAYHESFYRHVEATSVTPFSAPAIDRGLAAVIVTLARLLEVEMTPSGEAMNDAGLQAVTARILEAVHRKAANQPAIGDEGEAASDAFASSVQDRAEGLINGWLGLIRAFRDTNTNLHYSPYDVQRGRGRQLLRTALEVQRPDPESRSMLSEDEKRFSAPTSMRDVEPSVHVWRRFKLGGNA
;
A
#
# COMPACT_ATOMS: atom_id res chain seq x y z
N ILE A 1 10.81 -8.84 -0.41
CA ILE A 1 10.03 -7.58 -0.18
C ILE A 1 8.65 -7.73 -0.79
N LEU A 2 7.59 -7.50 -0.02
CA LEU A 2 6.20 -7.44 -0.45
C LEU A 2 5.73 -5.97 -0.46
N ARG A 3 5.24 -5.49 -1.61
CA ARG A 3 4.90 -4.09 -1.86
C ARG A 3 3.41 -3.88 -2.03
N TYR A 4 2.92 -2.78 -1.47
CA TYR A 4 1.53 -2.34 -1.56
C TYR A 4 1.41 -0.89 -1.99
N THR A 5 0.33 -0.56 -2.67
CA THR A 5 -0.02 0.82 -3.02
C THR A 5 -0.72 1.56 -1.89
N LEU A 6 -1.52 0.85 -1.07
CA LEU A 6 -2.37 1.46 -0.04
C LEU A 6 -2.06 0.94 1.36
N ARG A 7 -2.24 1.83 2.34
CA ARG A 7 -1.91 1.63 3.75
C ARG A 7 -2.81 0.63 4.48
N LEU A 8 -4.05 0.42 4.03
CA LEU A 8 -4.99 -0.48 4.71
C LEU A 8 -4.63 -1.95 4.42
N LEU A 9 -4.33 -2.23 3.16
CA LEU A 9 -3.93 -3.56 2.67
C LEU A 9 -2.72 -4.10 3.42
N THR A 10 -1.80 -3.24 3.85
CA THR A 10 -0.58 -3.68 4.51
C THR A 10 -0.82 -4.34 5.86
N LEU A 11 -1.92 -4.04 6.57
CA LEU A 11 -2.16 -4.60 7.92
C LEU A 11 -2.73 -6.01 7.88
N ASP A 12 -3.81 -6.24 7.13
CA ASP A 12 -4.38 -7.59 6.95
C ASP A 12 -3.33 -8.56 6.38
N GLN A 13 -2.45 -8.05 5.51
CA GLN A 13 -1.40 -8.85 4.91
C GLN A 13 -0.20 -9.04 5.84
N LEU A 14 0.09 -8.07 6.71
CA LEU A 14 1.04 -8.27 7.79
C LEU A 14 0.55 -9.38 8.72
N GLU A 15 -0.73 -9.43 9.07
CA GLU A 15 -1.29 -10.50 9.90
C GLU A 15 -1.06 -11.88 9.26
N ARG A 16 -1.49 -12.07 8.01
CA ARG A 16 -1.31 -13.33 7.27
C ARG A 16 0.16 -13.71 7.11
N ALA A 17 1.01 -12.76 6.72
CA ALA A 17 2.44 -13.01 6.55
C ALA A 17 3.15 -13.27 7.90
N SER A 18 2.69 -12.64 8.99
CA SER A 18 3.23 -12.88 10.34
C SER A 18 2.95 -14.30 10.81
N THR A 19 1.77 -14.87 10.50
CA THR A 19 1.47 -16.28 10.80
C THR A 19 2.45 -17.21 10.08
N LEU A 20 2.73 -16.95 8.79
CA LEU A 20 3.73 -17.73 8.04
C LEU A 20 5.12 -17.61 8.67
N ILE A 21 5.57 -16.40 9.03
CA ILE A 21 6.88 -16.20 9.66
C ILE A 21 6.94 -16.87 11.04
N CYS A 22 5.87 -16.85 11.83
CA CYS A 22 5.79 -17.59 13.09
C CYS A 22 5.98 -19.10 12.86
N ALA A 23 5.34 -19.67 11.83
CA ALA A 23 5.51 -21.07 11.48
C ALA A 23 6.96 -21.38 11.05
N LEU A 24 7.54 -20.55 10.18
CA LEU A 24 8.92 -20.70 9.72
C LEU A 24 9.94 -20.59 10.86
N GLU A 25 9.75 -19.65 11.79
CA GLU A 25 10.62 -19.48 12.95
C GLU A 25 10.51 -20.67 13.91
N THR A 26 9.31 -21.22 14.10
CA THR A 26 9.09 -22.43 14.90
C THR A 26 9.79 -23.63 14.27
N MET A 27 9.72 -23.77 12.94
CA MET A 27 10.46 -24.81 12.22
C MET A 27 11.98 -24.63 12.35
N ARG A 28 12.48 -23.40 12.15
CA ARG A 28 13.90 -23.07 12.21
C ARG A 28 14.50 -23.33 13.60
N SER A 29 13.79 -22.94 14.66
CA SER A 29 14.24 -23.09 16.04
C SER A 29 14.26 -24.56 16.52
N GLY A 30 13.52 -25.45 15.84
CA GLY A 30 13.59 -26.89 16.08
C GLY A 30 14.93 -27.52 15.71
N GLU A 31 15.33 -28.56 16.46
CA GLU A 31 16.63 -29.25 16.31
C GLU A 31 16.91 -29.70 14.87
N ARG A 32 15.87 -30.14 14.14
CA ARG A 32 15.98 -30.65 12.77
C ARG A 32 16.53 -29.62 11.78
N TYR A 33 16.13 -28.36 11.90
CA TYR A 33 16.42 -27.34 10.86
C TYR A 33 17.39 -26.26 11.33
N ARG A 34 17.67 -26.16 12.64
CA ARG A 34 18.59 -25.16 13.18
C ARG A 34 19.97 -25.20 12.54
N ALA A 35 20.54 -26.39 12.37
CA ALA A 35 21.85 -26.56 11.74
C ALA A 35 21.88 -26.16 10.25
N LEU A 36 20.76 -26.30 9.55
CA LEU A 36 20.64 -25.99 8.12
C LEU A 36 20.37 -24.50 7.86
N LEU A 37 19.47 -23.91 8.65
CA LEU A 37 18.96 -22.56 8.44
C LEU A 37 19.70 -21.49 9.26
N GLY A 38 20.57 -21.93 10.17
CA GLY A 38 21.39 -21.07 11.01
C GLY A 38 20.66 -20.50 12.23
N ASP A 39 21.40 -19.73 13.03
CA ASP A 39 20.93 -19.20 14.31
C ASP A 39 20.09 -17.92 14.19
N ARG A 40 20.13 -17.24 13.04
CA ARG A 40 19.38 -16.00 12.84
C ARG A 40 17.89 -16.27 12.74
N ARG A 41 17.13 -15.51 13.52
CA ARG A 41 15.67 -15.56 13.55
C ARG A 41 15.06 -15.14 12.21
N PHE A 42 14.00 -15.82 11.79
CA PHE A 42 13.14 -15.28 10.74
C PHE A 42 12.21 -14.22 11.31
N GLU A 43 12.26 -13.02 10.75
CA GLU A 43 11.49 -11.86 11.20
C GLU A 43 10.79 -11.18 10.02
N ILE A 44 9.65 -10.56 10.31
CA ILE A 44 8.90 -9.72 9.38
C ILE A 44 8.94 -8.26 9.79
N GLY A 45 9.29 -7.38 8.86
CA GLY A 45 9.31 -5.93 9.01
C GLY A 45 8.12 -5.27 8.32
N LEU A 46 7.43 -4.35 9.00
CA LEU A 46 6.46 -3.42 8.41
C LEU A 46 7.13 -2.05 8.16
N TRP A 47 7.49 -1.79 6.90
CA TRP A 47 8.18 -0.56 6.48
C TRP A 47 7.23 0.39 5.73
N VAL A 48 6.51 1.21 6.49
CA VAL A 48 5.42 2.07 6.00
C VAL A 48 5.55 3.50 6.50
N GLY A 49 4.74 4.44 6.00
CA GLY A 49 4.81 5.85 6.38
C GLY A 49 4.53 6.12 7.88
N ALA A 50 5.02 7.25 8.38
CA ALA A 50 4.97 7.64 9.80
C ALA A 50 3.56 7.77 10.41
N SER A 51 2.52 7.84 9.58
CA SER A 51 1.12 7.83 10.03
C SER A 51 0.62 6.45 10.43
N ALA A 52 1.30 5.38 10.00
CA ALA A 52 0.89 4.00 10.23
C ALA A 52 1.80 3.28 11.24
N SER A 53 3.10 3.56 11.23
CA SER A 53 4.03 3.06 12.25
C SER A 53 5.07 4.12 12.62
N ALA A 54 5.67 3.98 13.81
CA ALA A 54 6.66 4.92 14.28
C ALA A 54 7.99 4.75 13.53
N ASN A 55 8.59 5.86 13.07
CA ASN A 55 9.92 5.79 12.44
C ASN A 55 11.08 5.68 13.45
N LYS A 56 10.87 6.11 14.71
CA LYS A 56 11.90 6.16 15.77
C LYS A 56 11.38 5.50 17.03
N ILE A 57 12.28 4.89 17.80
CA ILE A 57 11.95 4.24 19.07
C ILE A 57 11.41 5.25 20.10
N SER A 58 11.96 6.47 20.13
CA SER A 58 11.48 7.53 21.04
C SER A 58 10.01 7.88 20.81
N HIS A 59 9.58 8.01 19.56
CA HIS A 59 8.19 8.26 19.21
C HIS A 59 7.29 7.05 19.55
N PHE A 60 7.78 5.82 19.37
CA PHE A 60 7.04 4.64 19.81
C PHE A 60 6.81 4.62 21.34
N LYS A 61 7.81 5.01 22.15
CA LYS A 61 7.65 5.13 23.60
C LYS A 61 6.56 6.14 24.00
N GLU A 62 6.51 7.28 23.33
CA GLU A 62 5.44 8.28 23.53
C GLU A 62 4.07 7.68 23.24
N GLN A 63 3.93 6.99 22.11
CA GLN A 63 2.67 6.32 21.74
C GLN A 63 2.30 5.20 22.72
N LEU A 64 3.27 4.40 23.17
CA LEU A 64 3.06 3.33 24.14
C LEU A 64 2.61 3.88 25.50
N ASN A 65 3.20 4.98 25.96
CA ASN A 65 2.80 5.63 27.20
C ASN A 65 1.39 6.21 27.10
N ALA A 66 1.04 6.83 25.98
CA ALA A 66 -0.32 7.32 25.73
C ALA A 66 -1.34 6.17 25.68
N TYR A 67 -0.98 5.03 25.08
CA TYR A 67 -1.82 3.84 25.01
C TYR A 67 -2.02 3.21 26.40
N ARG A 68 -0.97 3.14 27.23
CA ARG A 68 -1.07 2.67 28.63
C ARG A 68 -1.93 3.58 29.51
N ALA A 69 -2.06 4.85 29.17
CA ALA A 69 -2.88 5.82 29.86
C ALA A 69 -4.30 5.97 29.27
N ASP A 70 -4.71 5.08 28.36
CA ASP A 70 -5.98 5.14 27.62
C ASP A 70 -6.22 6.46 26.87
N ALA A 71 -5.16 7.24 26.63
CA ALA A 71 -5.20 8.54 25.95
C ALA A 71 -4.80 8.44 24.47
N GLY A 72 -4.37 7.27 24.01
CA GLY A 72 -3.90 7.00 22.65
C GLY A 72 -4.39 5.66 22.11
N GLY A 73 -4.25 5.47 20.78
CA GLY A 73 -4.55 4.19 20.14
C GLY A 73 -3.41 3.17 20.31
N ASN A 74 -3.72 1.89 20.04
CA ASN A 74 -2.72 0.82 20.05
C ASN A 74 -1.60 1.12 19.03
N PRO A 75 -0.33 1.25 19.47
CA PRO A 75 0.78 1.52 18.56
C PRO A 75 1.29 0.26 17.83
N CYS A 76 0.83 -0.93 18.23
CA CYS A 76 1.10 -2.17 17.51
C CYS A 76 0.18 -2.29 16.29
N PRO A 77 0.72 -2.59 15.10
CA PRO A 77 -0.07 -2.85 13.90
C PRO A 77 -1.04 -4.04 14.02
N LEU A 78 -0.73 -5.01 14.89
CA LEU A 78 -1.53 -6.22 15.09
C LEU A 78 -2.37 -6.11 16.36
N GLN A 79 -3.65 -6.49 16.27
CA GLN A 79 -4.56 -6.53 17.43
C GLN A 79 -4.57 -7.91 18.10
N LEU A 80 -4.32 -8.97 17.34
CA LEU A 80 -4.29 -10.36 17.81
C LEU A 80 -2.91 -10.96 17.57
N CYS A 81 -2.55 -11.95 18.38
CA CYS A 81 -1.36 -12.76 18.22
C CYS A 81 -1.52 -13.59 16.92
N PRO A 82 -0.62 -13.44 15.92
CA PRO A 82 -0.73 -14.14 14.64
C PRO A 82 -0.50 -15.66 14.74
N TRP A 83 -0.13 -16.17 15.92
CA TRP A 83 0.07 -17.59 16.18
C TRP A 83 -1.14 -18.26 16.87
N CYS A 84 -1.55 -17.75 18.03
CA CYS A 84 -2.63 -18.36 18.83
C CYS A 84 -3.96 -17.57 18.83
N GLY A 85 -3.99 -16.35 18.27
CA GLY A 85 -5.19 -15.51 18.25
C GLY A 85 -5.46 -14.69 19.52
N GLU A 86 -4.65 -14.83 20.58
CA GLU A 86 -4.80 -14.06 21.83
C GLU A 86 -4.67 -12.54 21.60
N ALA A 87 -5.44 -11.73 22.33
CA ALA A 87 -5.41 -10.28 22.19
C ALA A 87 -4.06 -9.67 22.60
N LEU A 88 -3.50 -8.80 21.74
CA LEU A 88 -2.29 -8.04 22.04
C LEU A 88 -2.66 -6.72 22.71
N THR A 89 -2.26 -6.55 23.97
CA THR A 89 -2.60 -5.37 24.79
C THR A 89 -1.35 -4.52 25.06
N ALA A 90 -1.50 -3.42 25.82
CA ALA A 90 -0.36 -2.59 26.23
C ALA A 90 0.71 -3.38 27.03
N LYS A 91 0.32 -4.49 27.67
CA LYS A 91 1.24 -5.40 28.37
C LYS A 91 2.08 -6.23 27.39
N SER A 92 1.58 -6.48 26.19
CA SER A 92 2.28 -7.22 25.13
C SER A 92 3.47 -6.44 24.57
N LEU A 93 3.56 -5.13 24.83
CA LEU A 93 4.53 -4.24 24.22
C LEU A 93 5.56 -3.78 25.25
N THR A 94 6.82 -4.13 25.01
CA THR A 94 7.95 -3.67 25.80
C THR A 94 9.01 -2.99 24.92
N VAL A 95 9.76 -2.07 25.54
CA VAL A 95 10.99 -1.55 24.97
C VAL A 95 12.11 -2.01 25.88
N GLU A 96 13.02 -2.82 25.35
CA GLU A 96 14.10 -3.44 26.10
C GLU A 96 15.44 -2.98 25.57
N THR A 97 16.35 -2.65 26.48
CA THR A 97 17.73 -2.32 26.15
C THR A 97 18.54 -3.61 26.16
N ILE A 98 19.05 -4.01 25.00
CA ILE A 98 19.93 -5.18 24.90
C ILE A 98 21.33 -4.86 25.45
N ALA A 99 22.17 -5.89 25.65
CA ALA A 99 23.50 -5.76 26.24
C ALA A 99 24.41 -4.72 25.53
N SER A 100 24.16 -4.43 24.25
CA SER A 100 24.86 -3.38 23.50
C SER A 100 24.37 -1.95 23.77
N GLY A 101 23.44 -1.74 24.72
CA GLY A 101 22.87 -0.43 25.04
C GLY A 101 21.80 0.04 24.04
N VAL A 102 21.45 -0.81 23.08
CA VAL A 102 20.51 -0.52 22.00
C VAL A 102 19.09 -0.89 22.42
N GLU A 103 18.13 -0.01 22.14
CA GLU A 103 16.72 -0.28 22.45
C GLU A 103 16.04 -1.09 21.33
N ARG A 104 15.19 -2.04 21.73
CA ARG A 104 14.36 -2.86 20.85
C ARG A 104 12.91 -2.83 21.31
N VAL A 105 12.00 -2.69 20.35
CA VAL A 105 10.58 -2.96 20.58
C VAL A 105 10.38 -4.46 20.48
N ILE A 106 9.80 -5.06 21.51
CA ILE A 106 9.48 -6.49 21.56
C ILE A 106 7.99 -6.64 21.82
N VAL A 107 7.35 -7.49 21.03
CA VAL A 107 5.94 -7.85 21.20
C VAL A 107 5.86 -9.27 21.74
N ARG A 108 5.17 -9.50 22.86
CA ARG A 108 4.97 -10.83 23.45
C ARG A 108 3.48 -11.18 23.54
N CYS A 109 3.18 -12.45 23.29
CA CYS A 109 1.88 -13.00 23.64
C CYS A 109 1.82 -13.22 25.17
N HIS A 110 0.65 -13.09 25.79
CA HIS A 110 0.49 -13.36 27.24
C HIS A 110 -0.21 -14.67 27.55
N ASP A 111 -0.67 -15.40 26.52
CA ASP A 111 -1.21 -16.74 26.69
C ASP A 111 -0.07 -17.74 26.96
N ALA A 112 -0.01 -18.30 28.16
CA ALA A 112 1.03 -19.23 28.59
C ALA A 112 1.17 -20.46 27.68
N ALA A 113 0.13 -20.84 26.93
CA ALA A 113 0.18 -21.96 25.98
C ALA A 113 0.82 -21.60 24.63
N CYS A 114 0.98 -20.31 24.32
CA CYS A 114 1.52 -19.85 23.05
C CYS A 114 3.06 -20.00 22.98
N ASP A 115 3.59 -20.53 21.87
CA ASP A 115 5.04 -20.68 21.69
C ASP A 115 5.82 -19.35 21.76
N PHE A 116 5.13 -18.24 21.52
CA PHE A 116 5.67 -16.87 21.54
C PHE A 116 5.29 -16.09 22.80
N SER A 117 4.72 -16.75 23.82
CA SER A 117 4.46 -16.13 25.13
C SER A 117 5.63 -16.23 26.10
N LYS A 118 6.59 -17.11 25.78
CA LYS A 118 7.61 -17.59 26.71
C LYS A 118 8.32 -16.44 27.42
N ASP A 119 8.36 -16.58 28.74
CA ASP A 119 9.13 -15.95 29.84
C ASP A 119 9.95 -14.68 29.48
N PRO A 120 10.07 -13.66 30.35
CA PRO A 120 11.07 -12.59 30.21
C PRO A 120 12.49 -13.06 29.82
N HIS A 121 12.82 -14.34 29.99
CA HIS A 121 14.07 -14.98 29.55
C HIS A 121 14.05 -15.71 28.18
N SER A 122 12.92 -15.76 27.44
CA SER A 122 12.92 -16.11 26.01
C SER A 122 13.12 -14.84 25.19
N ALA A 123 14.27 -14.73 24.54
CA ALA A 123 14.82 -13.47 24.06
C ALA A 123 14.11 -12.82 22.85
N ALA A 124 12.97 -13.33 22.36
CA ALA A 124 12.50 -12.96 21.02
C ALA A 124 11.04 -12.50 20.88
N GLY A 125 10.10 -12.92 21.74
CA GLY A 125 8.67 -12.59 21.58
C GLY A 125 8.13 -13.02 20.21
N LEU A 126 7.19 -12.29 19.61
CA LEU A 126 6.72 -12.46 18.22
C LEU A 126 7.76 -11.94 17.20
N PRO A 127 7.91 -12.59 16.02
CA PRO A 127 8.92 -12.24 15.00
C PRO A 127 8.55 -11.02 14.16
N ILE A 128 8.07 -9.95 14.80
CA ILE A 128 7.52 -8.77 14.13
C ILE A 128 8.29 -7.50 14.49
N GLN A 129 8.58 -6.69 13.48
CA GLN A 129 9.23 -5.39 13.61
C GLN A 129 8.43 -4.38 12.81
N PHE A 130 8.17 -3.20 13.39
CA PHE A 130 7.38 -2.16 12.71
C PHE A 130 7.90 -0.74 12.96
N VAL A 131 9.05 -0.61 13.64
CA VAL A 131 9.75 0.66 13.83
C VAL A 131 10.91 0.72 12.84
N ASP A 132 10.94 1.72 11.96
CA ASP A 132 11.96 1.87 10.91
C ASP A 132 13.40 1.73 11.45
N GLU A 133 13.71 2.46 12.52
CA GLU A 133 15.03 2.45 13.17
C GLU A 133 15.48 1.04 13.57
N GLN A 134 14.53 0.21 14.02
CA GLN A 134 14.80 -1.19 14.34
C GLN A 134 14.91 -2.04 13.07
N ILE A 135 14.06 -1.82 12.06
CA ILE A 135 14.08 -2.55 10.79
C ILE A 135 15.42 -2.38 10.06
N TYR A 136 15.97 -1.16 9.99
CA TYR A 136 17.26 -0.92 9.32
C TYR A 136 18.43 -1.59 10.04
N ARG A 137 18.30 -1.80 11.35
CA ARG A 137 19.33 -2.38 12.19
C ARG A 137 19.25 -3.90 12.28
N ASP A 138 18.06 -4.45 12.46
CA ASP A 138 17.86 -5.88 12.68
C ASP A 138 17.66 -6.64 11.35
N LEU A 139 17.34 -5.94 10.24
CA LEU A 139 17.22 -6.48 8.87
C LEU A 139 16.36 -7.75 8.77
N PRO A 140 15.03 -7.62 8.88
CA PRO A 140 14.13 -8.77 8.82
C PRO A 140 14.18 -9.45 7.45
N ALA A 141 14.07 -10.77 7.45
CA ALA A 141 14.12 -11.61 6.24
C ALA A 141 12.96 -11.32 5.26
N PHE A 142 11.83 -10.85 5.78
CA PHE A 142 10.66 -10.48 4.99
C PHE A 142 10.20 -9.06 5.32
N ILE A 143 10.03 -8.21 4.31
CA ILE A 143 9.58 -6.82 4.52
C ILE A 143 8.27 -6.59 3.77
N VAL A 144 7.26 -6.12 4.49
CA VAL A 144 6.02 -5.56 3.97
C VAL A 144 6.17 -4.05 3.90
N ALA A 145 6.08 -3.47 2.71
CA ALA A 145 6.31 -2.05 2.49
C ALA A 145 5.23 -1.41 1.61
N THR A 146 5.00 -0.11 1.82
CA THR A 146 4.26 0.71 0.85
C THR A 146 5.21 1.23 -0.23
N VAL A 147 4.78 1.28 -1.50
CA VAL A 147 5.57 1.87 -2.60
C VAL A 147 6.01 3.31 -2.31
N ASP A 148 5.18 4.07 -1.57
CA ASP A 148 5.49 5.43 -1.13
C ASP A 148 6.78 5.53 -0.32
N LYS A 149 7.10 4.51 0.48
CA LYS A 149 8.26 4.51 1.37
C LYS A 149 9.59 4.45 0.60
N PHE A 150 9.58 3.89 -0.62
CA PHE A 150 10.76 3.87 -1.50
C PHE A 150 11.13 5.26 -2.02
N ALA A 151 10.24 6.27 -1.90
CA ALA A 151 10.63 7.65 -2.17
C ALA A 151 11.66 8.17 -1.16
N MET A 152 11.84 7.51 0.00
CA MET A 152 12.81 7.87 1.04
C MET A 152 14.24 7.37 0.80
N LEU A 153 14.47 6.54 -0.22
CA LEU A 153 15.81 6.01 -0.53
C LEU A 153 16.90 7.11 -0.69
N PRO A 154 16.71 8.18 -1.49
CA PRO A 154 17.75 9.20 -1.63
C PRO A 154 17.92 10.01 -0.34
N TRP A 155 16.86 10.11 0.45
CA TRP A 155 16.81 10.93 1.66
C TRP A 155 17.42 10.27 2.90
N ARG A 156 17.59 8.94 2.93
CA ARG A 156 18.06 8.22 4.12
C ARG A 156 19.11 7.18 3.77
N GLY A 157 20.35 7.42 4.18
CA GLY A 157 21.45 6.48 3.95
C GLY A 157 21.25 5.10 4.60
N GLU A 158 20.56 5.06 5.75
CA GLU A 158 20.21 3.83 6.46
C GLU A 158 19.40 2.84 5.61
N THR A 159 18.66 3.33 4.60
CA THR A 159 17.87 2.47 3.72
C THR A 159 18.74 1.54 2.86
N GLY A 160 20.02 1.87 2.64
CA GLY A 160 20.98 0.98 1.98
C GLY A 160 21.14 -0.36 2.69
N MET A 161 20.94 -0.41 4.01
CA MET A 161 20.99 -1.63 4.80
C MET A 161 19.99 -2.68 4.29
N LEU A 162 18.82 -2.26 3.82
CA LEU A 162 17.79 -3.14 3.26
C LEU A 162 18.21 -3.80 1.93
N PHE A 163 19.24 -3.27 1.28
CA PHE A 163 19.81 -3.79 0.04
C PHE A 163 21.18 -4.43 0.25
N GLY A 164 21.48 -4.82 1.50
CA GLY A 164 22.70 -5.54 1.84
C GLY A 164 23.94 -4.66 2.04
N ARG A 165 23.79 -3.32 2.08
CA ARG A 165 24.89 -2.38 2.38
C ARG A 165 25.23 -2.37 3.87
N VAL A 166 25.75 -3.49 4.33
CA VAL A 166 26.13 -3.74 5.73
C VAL A 166 27.64 -3.87 5.81
N THR A 167 28.25 -3.22 6.79
CA THR A 167 29.71 -3.27 6.98
C THR A 167 30.09 -4.05 8.22
N HIS A 168 29.21 -4.10 9.23
CA HIS A 168 29.48 -4.84 10.45
C HIS A 168 28.25 -5.61 10.95
N ARG A 169 28.51 -6.70 11.66
CA ARG A 169 27.52 -7.53 12.33
C ARG A 169 27.94 -7.75 13.78
N GLU A 170 27.03 -7.54 14.72
CA GLU A 170 27.28 -7.92 16.12
C GLU A 170 27.32 -9.43 16.30
N ARG A 171 28.20 -9.91 17.19
CA ARG A 171 28.27 -11.34 17.58
C ARG A 171 26.94 -11.78 18.23
N ASP A 172 26.68 -13.10 18.21
CA ASP A 172 25.47 -13.75 18.76
C ASP A 172 24.15 -13.43 18.02
N GLY A 173 24.23 -13.06 16.75
CA GLY A 173 23.04 -12.69 15.99
C GLY A 173 22.41 -11.41 16.52
N GLY A 174 23.23 -10.40 16.82
CA GLY A 174 22.83 -9.07 17.26
C GLY A 174 22.40 -8.14 16.11
N SER A 175 22.65 -6.84 16.26
CA SER A 175 22.30 -5.82 15.27
C SER A 175 23.30 -5.78 14.09
N TYR A 176 22.86 -5.23 12.96
CA TYR A 176 23.72 -4.88 11.82
C TYR A 176 24.02 -3.39 11.82
N HIS A 177 25.20 -3.04 11.30
CA HIS A 177 25.66 -1.66 11.16
C HIS A 177 26.12 -1.41 9.73
N GLY A 178 25.84 -0.21 9.24
CA GLY A 178 26.10 0.17 7.86
C GLY A 178 26.99 1.39 7.73
N PRO A 179 27.23 1.83 6.49
CA PRO A 179 28.07 3.00 6.24
C PRO A 179 27.50 4.30 6.82
N ALA A 180 26.17 4.43 6.89
CA ALA A 180 25.51 5.58 7.50
C ALA A 180 25.52 5.54 9.05
N THR A 181 25.95 4.44 9.66
CA THR A 181 25.99 4.29 11.12
C THR A 181 27.20 5.05 11.69
N PRO A 182 27.03 5.88 12.74
CA PRO A 182 28.15 6.54 13.39
C PRO A 182 29.20 5.53 13.87
N SER A 183 30.49 5.76 13.57
CA SER A 183 31.57 4.88 14.02
C SER A 183 31.63 4.74 15.55
N SER A 184 31.21 5.78 16.29
CA SER A 184 31.08 5.74 17.76
C SER A 184 29.95 4.85 18.26
N SER A 185 28.98 4.50 17.41
CA SER A 185 27.84 3.64 17.72
C SER A 185 28.07 2.18 17.33
N ILE A 186 29.15 1.87 16.60
CA ILE A 186 29.52 0.51 16.24
C ILE A 186 30.30 -0.12 17.40
N PRO A 187 29.82 -1.21 18.02
CA PRO A 187 30.56 -1.87 19.08
C PRO A 187 31.91 -2.40 18.59
N ARG A 188 32.96 -2.27 19.42
CA ARG A 188 34.29 -2.82 19.09
C ARG A 188 34.32 -4.34 18.89
N SER A 189 33.32 -5.04 19.43
CA SER A 189 33.13 -6.49 19.26
C SER A 189 32.44 -6.88 17.96
N ALA A 190 31.90 -5.92 17.20
CA ALA A 190 31.24 -6.18 15.93
C ALA A 190 32.24 -6.70 14.89
N GLU A 191 31.83 -7.74 14.17
CA GLU A 191 32.58 -8.37 13.10
C GLU A 191 32.42 -7.55 11.81
N VAL A 192 33.53 -7.25 11.13
CA VAL A 192 33.51 -6.64 9.79
C VAL A 192 33.06 -7.69 8.78
N ILE A 193 32.07 -7.37 7.97
CA ILE A 193 31.54 -8.23 6.91
C ILE A 193 31.51 -7.49 5.58
N GLY A 194 31.60 -8.22 4.46
CA GLY A 194 31.62 -7.65 3.10
C GLY A 194 30.25 -7.24 2.54
N GLY A 195 29.21 -7.14 3.37
CA GLY A 195 27.82 -6.97 2.94
C GLY A 195 26.97 -8.22 3.10
N LEU A 196 25.67 -8.06 2.84
CA LEU A 196 24.70 -9.15 2.75
C LEU A 196 24.19 -9.25 1.31
N LEU A 197 23.60 -10.40 0.97
CA LEU A 197 22.88 -10.53 -0.29
C LEU A 197 21.69 -9.55 -0.30
N PRO A 198 21.47 -8.86 -1.42
CA PRO A 198 20.33 -7.97 -1.53
C PRO A 198 19.02 -8.77 -1.69
N PRO A 199 17.85 -8.13 -1.58
CA PRO A 199 16.57 -8.81 -1.74
C PRO A 199 16.41 -9.48 -3.12
N GLU A 200 16.16 -10.79 -3.13
CA GLU A 200 16.05 -11.57 -4.37
C GLU A 200 14.60 -11.73 -4.88
N LEU A 201 13.60 -11.50 -4.01
CA LEU A 201 12.19 -11.62 -4.35
C LEU A 201 11.43 -10.32 -4.05
N ILE A 202 10.78 -9.79 -5.08
CA ILE A 202 9.85 -8.68 -4.99
C ILE A 202 8.46 -9.20 -5.33
N VAL A 203 7.52 -9.08 -4.38
CA VAL A 203 6.11 -9.38 -4.61
C VAL A 203 5.36 -8.06 -4.65
N GLN A 204 4.68 -7.78 -5.76
CA GLN A 204 3.82 -6.62 -5.92
C GLN A 204 2.37 -7.03 -5.82
N ASP A 205 1.65 -6.57 -4.81
CA ASP A 205 0.20 -6.79 -4.76
C ASP A 205 -0.57 -5.66 -5.42
N GLU A 206 -1.76 -5.96 -5.92
CA GLU A 206 -2.67 -5.03 -6.60
C GLU A 206 -1.98 -4.21 -7.71
N LEU A 207 -1.28 -4.89 -8.63
CA LEU A 207 -0.50 -4.25 -9.71
C LEU A 207 -1.32 -3.22 -10.51
N HIS A 208 -2.62 -3.43 -10.68
CA HIS A 208 -3.51 -2.50 -11.38
C HIS A 208 -3.66 -1.13 -10.68
N LEU A 209 -3.37 -1.04 -9.38
CA LEU A 209 -3.36 0.22 -8.64
C LEU A 209 -2.08 1.04 -8.91
N ILE A 210 -1.04 0.42 -9.45
CA ILE A 210 0.17 1.12 -9.91
C ILE A 210 -0.07 1.61 -11.33
N SER A 211 -0.76 2.74 -11.43
CA SER A 211 -1.13 3.36 -12.70
C SER A 211 -1.06 4.89 -12.63
N GLY A 212 -1.16 5.53 -13.79
CA GLY A 212 -1.19 6.98 -13.91
C GLY A 212 0.06 7.65 -13.33
N PRO A 213 -0.06 8.82 -12.68
CA PRO A 213 1.07 9.54 -12.10
C PRO A 213 1.86 8.72 -11.08
N LEU A 214 1.17 7.99 -10.20
CA LEU A 214 1.80 7.13 -9.20
C LEU A 214 2.65 6.04 -9.87
N GLY A 215 2.07 5.30 -10.82
CA GLY A 215 2.78 4.25 -11.52
C GLY A 215 3.95 4.75 -12.36
N THR A 216 3.83 5.95 -12.93
CA THR A 216 4.94 6.63 -13.62
C THR A 216 6.13 6.87 -12.68
N MET A 217 5.90 7.43 -11.49
CA MET A 217 6.99 7.65 -10.52
C MET A 217 7.56 6.35 -9.97
N VAL A 218 6.70 5.38 -9.67
CA VAL A 218 7.13 4.04 -9.22
C VAL A 218 8.06 3.41 -10.25
N GLY A 219 7.65 3.34 -11.52
CA GLY A 219 8.48 2.74 -12.58
C GLY A 219 9.82 3.44 -12.79
N LEU A 220 9.91 4.74 -12.49
CA LEU A 220 11.17 5.50 -12.56
C LEU A 220 12.10 5.08 -11.41
N PHE A 221 11.57 5.00 -10.18
CA PHE A 221 12.31 4.54 -9.00
C PHE A 221 12.67 3.05 -9.05
N GLU A 222 11.91 2.23 -9.79
CA GLU A 222 12.28 0.82 -10.03
C GLU A 222 13.63 0.69 -10.76
N THR A 223 14.14 1.75 -11.39
CA THR A 223 15.53 1.80 -11.89
C THR A 223 16.53 1.62 -10.75
N ALA A 224 16.40 2.42 -9.69
CA ALA A 224 17.28 2.35 -8.53
C ALA A 224 17.08 1.05 -7.74
N VAL A 225 15.83 0.68 -7.52
CA VAL A 225 15.48 -0.49 -6.72
C VAL A 225 15.95 -1.79 -7.37
N GLU A 226 15.76 -1.97 -8.69
CA GLU A 226 16.27 -3.16 -9.37
C GLU A 226 17.80 -3.21 -9.32
N GLU A 227 18.48 -2.10 -9.57
CA GLU A 227 19.94 -2.04 -9.57
C GLU A 227 20.53 -2.34 -8.20
N LEU A 228 19.91 -1.82 -7.12
CA LEU A 228 20.30 -2.13 -5.74
C LEU A 228 20.01 -3.58 -5.35
N CYS A 229 19.00 -4.21 -5.95
CA CYS A 229 18.70 -5.63 -5.78
C CYS A 229 19.54 -6.55 -6.68
N THR A 230 20.28 -5.98 -7.63
CA THR A 230 21.06 -6.76 -8.58
C THR A 230 22.45 -7.04 -8.02
N HIS A 231 22.88 -8.29 -8.14
CA HIS A 231 24.25 -8.70 -7.83
C HIS A 231 24.79 -9.61 -8.93
N GLU A 232 26.10 -9.87 -8.90
CA GLU A 232 26.74 -10.78 -9.84
C GLU A 232 27.04 -12.12 -9.18
N ILE A 233 26.71 -13.21 -9.89
CA ILE A 233 27.11 -14.58 -9.55
C ILE A 233 27.84 -15.13 -10.77
N ASP A 234 29.10 -15.55 -10.61
CA ASP A 234 29.93 -16.11 -11.68
C ASP A 234 29.98 -15.22 -12.95
N GLY A 235 30.09 -13.90 -12.75
CA GLY A 235 30.10 -12.91 -13.83
C GLY A 235 28.76 -12.70 -14.54
N LYS A 236 27.66 -13.28 -14.02
CA LYS A 236 26.30 -13.09 -14.55
C LYS A 236 25.50 -12.16 -13.64
N ARG A 237 24.86 -11.17 -14.27
CA ARG A 237 23.96 -10.23 -13.60
C ARG A 237 22.66 -10.93 -13.17
N VAL A 238 22.51 -11.14 -11.87
CA VAL A 238 21.32 -11.74 -11.27
C VAL A 238 20.41 -10.64 -10.75
N ARG A 239 19.21 -10.57 -11.33
CA ARG A 239 18.17 -9.59 -10.98
C ARG A 239 17.14 -10.20 -10.03
N PRO A 240 16.45 -9.40 -9.20
CA PRO A 240 15.37 -9.93 -8.37
C PRO A 240 14.26 -10.55 -9.23
N LYS A 241 13.67 -11.63 -8.71
CA LYS A 241 12.43 -12.21 -9.20
C LYS A 241 11.27 -11.30 -8.81
N ILE A 242 10.40 -11.00 -9.76
CA ILE A 242 9.20 -10.18 -9.53
C ILE A 242 7.98 -11.07 -9.71
N VAL A 243 7.10 -11.07 -8.71
CA VAL A 243 5.79 -11.72 -8.76
C VAL A 243 4.74 -10.63 -8.53
N ALA A 244 3.79 -10.48 -9.43
CA ALA A 244 2.78 -9.44 -9.32
C ALA A 244 1.37 -10.06 -9.28
N ALA A 245 0.61 -9.75 -8.23
CA ALA A 245 -0.79 -10.13 -8.11
C ALA A 245 -1.70 -8.98 -8.59
N THR A 246 -2.79 -9.33 -9.27
CA THR A 246 -3.77 -8.35 -9.75
C THR A 246 -5.12 -9.00 -10.04
N ALA A 247 -6.21 -8.32 -9.67
CA ALA A 247 -7.56 -8.77 -9.96
C ALA A 247 -8.00 -8.48 -11.41
N THR A 248 -7.62 -7.32 -11.95
CA THR A 248 -8.04 -6.87 -13.27
C THR A 248 -6.86 -6.19 -13.97
N VAL A 249 -6.32 -6.83 -15.00
CA VAL A 249 -5.24 -6.23 -15.81
C VAL A 249 -5.50 -6.48 -17.28
N ARG A 250 -5.26 -5.45 -18.09
CA ARG A 250 -5.27 -5.54 -19.54
C ARG A 250 -3.91 -5.10 -20.06
N ARG A 251 -3.36 -5.85 -21.03
CA ARG A 251 -1.98 -5.64 -21.55
C ARG A 251 -0.93 -5.69 -20.43
N ALA A 252 -1.01 -6.73 -19.59
CA ALA A 252 -0.12 -6.91 -18.44
C ALA A 252 1.36 -6.82 -18.81
N GLU A 253 1.76 -7.48 -19.90
CA GLU A 253 3.13 -7.42 -20.43
C GLU A 253 3.63 -5.98 -20.61
N ARG A 254 2.83 -5.12 -21.25
CA ARG A 254 3.21 -3.72 -21.49
C ARG A 254 3.32 -2.91 -20.19
N GLN A 255 2.43 -3.15 -19.22
CA GLN A 255 2.49 -2.50 -17.92
C GLN A 255 3.72 -2.97 -17.12
N VAL A 256 3.98 -4.27 -17.09
CA VAL A 256 5.14 -4.89 -16.42
C VAL A 256 6.44 -4.41 -17.07
N GLN A 257 6.50 -4.32 -18.39
CA GLN A 257 7.64 -3.78 -19.10
C GLN A 257 7.86 -2.30 -18.76
N ALA A 258 6.83 -1.47 -18.75
CA ALA A 258 6.98 -0.06 -18.39
C ALA A 258 7.45 0.12 -16.94
N LEU A 259 6.85 -0.58 -15.97
CA LEU A 259 7.20 -0.47 -14.56
C LEU A 259 8.57 -1.08 -14.26
N TYR A 260 8.82 -2.31 -14.70
CA TYR A 260 9.95 -3.11 -14.27
C TYR A 260 11.04 -3.26 -15.33
N GLY A 261 10.83 -2.83 -16.58
CA GLY A 261 11.79 -3.03 -17.66
C GLY A 261 11.94 -4.50 -18.06
N ARG A 262 10.90 -5.31 -17.81
CA ARG A 262 10.89 -6.75 -18.12
C ARG A 262 10.10 -7.00 -19.39
N ARG A 263 10.79 -7.44 -20.45
CA ARG A 263 10.18 -7.78 -21.74
C ARG A 263 9.40 -9.10 -21.66
N ASP A 264 9.89 -10.06 -20.87
CA ASP A 264 9.24 -11.36 -20.68
C ASP A 264 8.33 -11.34 -19.44
N THR A 265 7.05 -11.62 -19.63
CA THR A 265 6.06 -11.74 -18.55
C THR A 265 5.27 -13.03 -18.72
N ASN A 266 5.19 -13.83 -17.66
CA ASN A 266 4.34 -15.02 -17.63
C ASN A 266 3.08 -14.72 -16.80
N LEU A 267 1.91 -14.84 -17.43
CA LEU A 267 0.62 -14.71 -16.74
C LEU A 267 0.21 -16.06 -16.14
N PHE A 268 -0.15 -16.06 -14.86
CA PHE A 268 -0.60 -17.25 -14.13
C PHE A 268 -1.88 -16.94 -13.35
N PRO A 269 -2.92 -17.80 -13.38
CA PRO A 269 -3.01 -19.01 -14.20
C PRO A 269 -3.15 -18.68 -15.70
N PRO A 270 -2.64 -19.53 -16.61
CA PRO A 270 -2.85 -19.35 -18.04
C PRO A 270 -4.33 -19.52 -18.39
N GLN A 271 -4.81 -18.73 -19.35
CA GLN A 271 -6.17 -18.84 -19.89
C GLN A 271 -6.32 -20.14 -20.71
N GLY A 272 -7.49 -20.79 -20.61
CA GLY A 272 -7.86 -21.93 -21.44
C GLY A 272 -8.34 -21.51 -22.84
N LEU A 273 -8.89 -22.48 -23.59
CA LEU A 273 -9.56 -22.22 -24.88
C LEU A 273 -10.90 -21.51 -24.67
N ASP A 274 -11.61 -21.87 -23.59
CA ASP A 274 -12.82 -21.22 -23.15
C ASP A 274 -12.48 -20.09 -22.16
N PRO A 275 -13.03 -18.87 -22.31
CA PRO A 275 -12.79 -17.75 -21.39
C PRO A 275 -13.27 -17.99 -19.95
N PHE A 276 -14.08 -19.03 -19.71
CA PHE A 276 -14.57 -19.46 -18.41
C PHE A 276 -13.73 -20.60 -17.82
N GLU A 277 -12.67 -21.02 -18.51
CA GLU A 277 -11.76 -22.07 -18.07
C GLU A 277 -10.31 -21.56 -17.98
N THR A 278 -9.62 -22.00 -16.94
CA THR A 278 -8.17 -21.93 -16.81
C THR A 278 -7.66 -23.33 -16.51
N TRP A 279 -6.35 -23.53 -16.59
CA TRP A 279 -5.74 -24.80 -16.17
C TRP A 279 -6.11 -25.21 -14.71
N PHE A 280 -6.47 -24.25 -13.86
CA PHE A 280 -6.72 -24.46 -12.43
C PHE A 280 -8.20 -24.33 -12.03
N SER A 281 -9.07 -23.83 -12.90
CA SER A 281 -10.45 -23.49 -12.53
C SER A 281 -11.39 -23.49 -13.72
N GLN A 282 -12.65 -23.86 -13.51
CA GLN A 282 -13.75 -23.70 -14.47
C GLN A 282 -14.93 -23.01 -13.78
N VAL A 283 -15.78 -22.31 -14.54
CA VAL A 283 -17.01 -21.73 -14.00
C VAL A 283 -18.03 -22.84 -13.72
N GLU A 284 -18.60 -22.80 -12.52
CA GLU A 284 -19.68 -23.68 -12.10
C GLU A 284 -21.03 -23.04 -12.46
N HIS A 285 -21.74 -23.63 -13.44
CA HIS A 285 -22.97 -23.06 -14.00
C HIS A 285 -24.27 -23.53 -13.30
N ASP A 286 -24.21 -24.61 -12.54
CA ASP A 286 -25.34 -25.21 -11.83
C ASP A 286 -25.58 -24.59 -10.44
N LYS A 287 -24.64 -23.80 -9.93
CA LYS A 287 -24.79 -23.06 -8.67
C LYS A 287 -25.18 -21.59 -8.88
N PRO A 288 -26.00 -21.01 -7.99
CA PRO A 288 -26.34 -19.60 -8.08
C PRO A 288 -25.10 -18.69 -7.96
N GLY A 289 -24.89 -17.87 -8.99
CA GLY A 289 -23.81 -16.88 -9.04
C GLY A 289 -24.25 -15.50 -8.57
N ARG A 290 -23.75 -14.46 -9.26
CA ARG A 290 -24.11 -13.06 -9.02
C ARG A 290 -25.11 -12.56 -10.06
N ILE A 291 -26.15 -11.87 -9.60
CA ILE A 291 -27.12 -11.18 -10.45
C ILE A 291 -26.82 -9.67 -10.44
N TYR A 292 -26.73 -9.10 -11.63
CA TYR A 292 -26.59 -7.66 -11.86
C TYR A 292 -27.94 -7.08 -12.31
N LEU A 293 -28.42 -6.03 -11.62
CA LEU A 293 -29.68 -5.35 -11.92
C LEU A 293 -29.45 -3.85 -12.14
N GLY A 294 -29.83 -3.33 -13.31
CA GLY A 294 -29.79 -1.90 -13.61
C GLY A 294 -31.12 -1.23 -13.30
N VAL A 295 -31.09 -0.11 -12.55
CA VAL A 295 -32.29 0.68 -12.23
C VAL A 295 -32.14 2.10 -12.78
N GLY A 296 -32.96 2.46 -13.77
CA GLY A 296 -33.04 3.81 -14.32
C GLY A 296 -34.47 4.33 -14.26
N ALA A 297 -34.70 5.45 -13.56
CA ALA A 297 -36.03 6.05 -13.43
C ALA A 297 -36.05 7.46 -14.02
N GLY A 298 -36.54 7.57 -15.26
CA GLY A 298 -36.78 8.86 -15.92
C GLY A 298 -37.74 9.73 -15.10
N GLY A 299 -37.48 11.04 -15.05
CA GLY A 299 -38.33 11.99 -14.31
C GLY A 299 -38.10 12.03 -12.79
N ARG A 300 -37.16 11.23 -12.25
CA ARG A 300 -36.91 11.13 -10.81
C ARG A 300 -35.49 11.52 -10.44
N ALA A 301 -35.34 12.27 -9.35
CA ALA A 301 -34.04 12.58 -8.79
C ALA A 301 -33.33 11.31 -8.29
N MET A 302 -32.02 11.21 -8.49
CA MET A 302 -31.20 10.06 -8.09
C MET A 302 -31.37 9.67 -6.61
N LYS A 303 -31.45 10.66 -5.71
CA LYS A 303 -31.72 10.42 -4.28
C LYS A 303 -33.03 9.65 -4.03
N ARG A 304 -34.07 9.95 -4.81
CA ARG A 304 -35.38 9.27 -4.69
C ARG A 304 -35.30 7.84 -5.22
N VAL A 305 -34.52 7.59 -6.27
CA VAL A 305 -34.27 6.24 -6.78
C VAL A 305 -33.54 5.41 -5.72
N LEU A 306 -32.43 5.93 -5.19
CA LEU A 306 -31.66 5.28 -4.12
C LEU A 306 -32.52 5.01 -2.88
N LEU A 307 -33.34 5.97 -2.44
CA LEU A 307 -34.26 5.78 -1.31
C LEU A 307 -35.16 4.56 -1.51
N GLN A 308 -35.80 4.45 -2.67
CA GLN A 308 -36.74 3.37 -2.97
C GLN A 308 -36.02 2.02 -3.09
N VAL A 309 -34.85 1.99 -3.73
CA VAL A 309 -34.04 0.77 -3.84
C VAL A 309 -33.60 0.28 -2.46
N TYR A 310 -33.11 1.17 -1.59
CA TYR A 310 -32.66 0.80 -0.24
C TYR A 310 -33.83 0.25 0.59
N LEU A 311 -34.97 0.93 0.60
CA LEU A 311 -36.16 0.45 1.31
C LEU A 311 -36.61 -0.92 0.79
N ALA A 312 -36.65 -1.12 -0.54
CA ALA A 312 -37.04 -2.39 -1.13
C ALA A 312 -36.10 -3.53 -0.71
N VAL A 313 -34.78 -3.33 -0.80
CA VAL A 313 -33.78 -4.35 -0.46
C VAL A 313 -33.79 -4.67 1.05
N LEU A 314 -33.75 -3.65 1.90
CA LEU A 314 -33.73 -3.83 3.36
C LEU A 314 -34.99 -4.55 3.86
N GLY A 315 -36.16 -4.19 3.30
CA GLY A 315 -37.43 -4.82 3.63
C GLY A 315 -37.61 -6.21 3.02
N ALA A 316 -37.02 -6.49 1.85
CA ALA A 316 -37.09 -7.80 1.21
C ALA A 316 -36.35 -8.88 2.01
N ALA A 317 -35.18 -8.57 2.58
CA ALA A 317 -34.46 -9.50 3.47
C ALA A 317 -35.34 -9.89 4.68
N GLN A 318 -35.99 -8.91 5.31
CA GLN A 318 -36.91 -9.14 6.41
C GLN A 318 -38.15 -9.94 5.99
N ARG A 319 -38.66 -9.70 4.77
CA ARG A 319 -39.80 -10.41 4.22
C ARG A 319 -39.49 -11.89 3.99
N ALA A 320 -38.32 -12.18 3.43
CA ALA A 320 -37.88 -13.56 3.18
C ALA A 320 -37.84 -14.39 4.46
N GLU A 321 -37.34 -13.83 5.57
CA GLU A 321 -37.33 -14.50 6.87
C GLU A 321 -38.75 -14.69 7.43
N LYS A 322 -39.64 -13.69 7.30
CA LYS A 322 -41.06 -13.84 7.66
C LYS A 322 -41.77 -14.92 6.84
N ASP A 323 -41.38 -15.09 5.57
CA ASP A 323 -41.91 -16.13 4.67
C ASP A 323 -41.27 -17.52 4.93
N GLY A 324 -40.40 -17.65 5.94
CA GLY A 324 -39.85 -18.93 6.40
C GLY A 324 -38.42 -19.24 5.94
N ALA A 325 -37.71 -18.29 5.33
CA ALA A 325 -36.28 -18.48 5.06
C ALA A 325 -35.51 -18.59 6.39
N SER A 326 -34.61 -19.57 6.49
CA SER A 326 -33.75 -19.70 7.68
C SER A 326 -32.89 -18.44 7.85
N ALA A 327 -32.70 -17.99 9.10
CA ALA A 327 -31.82 -16.86 9.44
C ALA A 327 -30.42 -17.03 8.83
N GLU A 328 -29.95 -18.27 8.72
CA GLU A 328 -28.68 -18.62 8.12
C GLU A 328 -28.56 -18.22 6.63
N VAL A 329 -29.64 -18.36 5.85
CA VAL A 329 -29.70 -18.06 4.41
C VAL A 329 -30.00 -16.58 4.18
N SER A 330 -30.81 -15.95 5.04
CA SER A 330 -31.16 -14.53 4.90
C SER A 330 -30.06 -13.59 5.39
N ASP A 331 -29.19 -14.04 6.31
CA ASP A 331 -28.15 -13.24 6.98
C ASP A 331 -27.34 -12.33 6.05
N GLY A 332 -26.80 -12.87 4.95
CA GLY A 332 -25.97 -12.10 4.02
C GLY A 332 -26.67 -10.91 3.36
N TYR A 333 -27.99 -10.89 3.35
CA TYR A 333 -28.81 -9.81 2.77
C TYR A 333 -29.26 -8.78 3.81
N PHE A 334 -29.01 -9.00 5.10
CA PHE A 334 -29.35 -8.03 6.14
C PHE A 334 -28.39 -6.83 6.16
N THR A 335 -27.15 -6.97 5.72
CA THR A 335 -26.24 -5.82 5.57
C THR A 335 -26.25 -5.31 4.13
N LEU A 336 -26.84 -4.13 3.92
CA LEU A 336 -26.84 -3.48 2.62
C LEU A 336 -25.57 -2.64 2.42
N VAL A 337 -24.79 -2.98 1.41
CA VAL A 337 -23.58 -2.22 1.03
C VAL A 337 -23.93 -1.17 -0.02
N GLY A 338 -23.66 0.10 0.26
CA GLY A 338 -23.82 1.21 -0.67
C GLY A 338 -22.49 1.67 -1.25
N TYR A 339 -22.28 1.54 -2.55
CA TYR A 339 -21.07 2.02 -3.22
C TYR A 339 -21.26 3.40 -3.86
N PHE A 340 -20.31 4.32 -3.61
CA PHE A 340 -20.36 5.70 -4.12
C PHE A 340 -19.05 6.14 -4.77
N ASN A 341 -19.17 6.72 -5.96
CA ASN A 341 -18.04 7.27 -6.73
C ASN A 341 -17.45 8.56 -6.12
N SER A 342 -18.17 9.21 -5.21
CA SER A 342 -17.73 10.44 -4.57
C SER A 342 -18.17 10.51 -3.11
N LEU A 343 -17.30 11.07 -2.26
CA LEU A 343 -17.60 11.29 -0.84
C LEU A 343 -18.77 12.27 -0.64
N ARG A 344 -19.04 13.14 -1.62
CA ARG A 344 -20.18 14.05 -1.61
C ARG A 344 -21.50 13.30 -1.78
N GLU A 345 -21.57 12.36 -2.72
CA GLU A 345 -22.78 11.54 -2.93
C GLU A 345 -23.00 10.59 -1.73
N LEU A 346 -21.91 10.02 -1.20
CA LEU A 346 -21.93 9.19 0.01
C LEU A 346 -22.49 9.97 1.21
N GLY A 347 -21.98 11.16 1.50
CA GLY A 347 -22.49 11.99 2.60
C GLY A 347 -23.96 12.38 2.43
N GLY A 348 -24.42 12.54 1.18
CA GLY A 348 -25.83 12.72 0.86
C GLY A 348 -26.67 11.48 1.17
N MET A 349 -26.15 10.28 0.92
CA MET A 349 -26.81 9.03 1.25
C MET A 349 -26.83 8.78 2.76
N ARG A 350 -25.75 9.09 3.49
CA ARG A 350 -25.70 8.94 4.94
C ARG A 350 -26.90 9.62 5.62
N ARG A 351 -27.14 10.89 5.29
CA ARG A 351 -28.30 11.65 5.78
C ARG A 351 -29.62 11.02 5.40
N LEU A 352 -29.73 10.49 4.18
CA LEU A 352 -30.93 9.80 3.70
C LEU A 352 -31.19 8.51 4.49
N VAL A 353 -30.15 7.80 4.93
CA VAL A 353 -30.29 6.62 5.80
C VAL A 353 -30.72 7.04 7.21
N GLU A 354 -30.04 8.04 7.77
CA GLU A 354 -30.27 8.55 9.13
C GLU A 354 -31.67 9.15 9.32
N ASP A 355 -32.19 9.88 8.32
CA ASP A 355 -33.46 10.61 8.42
C ASP A 355 -34.63 9.84 7.77
N ASP A 356 -34.54 9.52 6.48
CA ASP A 356 -35.67 8.97 5.69
C ASP A 356 -35.82 7.46 5.84
N ILE A 357 -34.74 6.68 5.69
CA ILE A 357 -34.82 5.21 5.68
C ILE A 357 -35.14 4.70 7.09
N SER A 358 -34.47 5.22 8.12
CA SER A 358 -34.72 4.88 9.53
C SER A 358 -36.18 5.12 9.95
N THR A 359 -36.81 6.14 9.38
CA THR A 359 -38.21 6.51 9.68
C THR A 359 -39.23 5.71 8.85
N ARG A 360 -38.91 5.41 7.59
CA ARG A 360 -39.84 4.74 6.65
C ARG A 360 -39.80 3.23 6.72
N ALA A 361 -38.63 2.62 6.93
CA ALA A 361 -38.49 1.15 6.98
C ALA A 361 -39.37 0.47 8.06
N PRO A 362 -39.59 1.06 9.26
CA PRO A 362 -40.49 0.50 10.27
C PRO A 362 -41.98 0.53 9.91
N LYS A 363 -42.36 1.33 8.90
CA LYS A 363 -43.75 1.56 8.47
C LYS A 363 -43.97 1.16 7.01
N GLN A 364 -43.02 0.45 6.41
CA GLN A 364 -43.00 0.18 4.98
C GLN A 364 -44.20 -0.66 4.52
N GLU A 365 -44.71 -1.54 5.37
CA GLU A 365 -45.91 -2.36 5.11
C GLU A 365 -47.21 -1.55 5.06
N GLU A 366 -47.20 -0.27 5.48
CA GLU A 366 -48.33 0.65 5.31
C GLU A 366 -48.47 1.11 3.86
N GLY A 367 -47.37 1.16 3.10
CA GLY A 367 -47.33 1.54 1.70
C GLY A 367 -47.65 0.37 0.77
N LEU A 368 -48.91 -0.01 0.64
CA LEU A 368 -49.34 -1.07 -0.27
C LEU A 368 -49.46 -0.57 -1.72
N PRO A 369 -49.05 -1.37 -2.72
CA PRO A 369 -49.43 -1.13 -4.11
C PRO A 369 -50.96 -1.03 -4.23
N LEU A 370 -51.44 -0.25 -5.21
CA LEU A 370 -52.87 -0.09 -5.46
C LEU A 370 -53.50 -1.47 -5.71
N GLY A 371 -54.48 -1.85 -4.90
CA GLY A 371 -55.17 -3.14 -4.98
C GLY A 371 -54.49 -4.31 -4.26
N ALA A 372 -53.35 -4.10 -3.59
CA ALA A 372 -52.72 -5.14 -2.78
C ALA A 372 -53.37 -5.27 -1.39
N GLN A 373 -53.49 -6.50 -0.89
CA GLN A 373 -53.92 -6.80 0.49
C GLN A 373 -52.70 -6.99 1.40
N LYS A 374 -52.90 -6.82 2.72
CA LYS A 374 -51.87 -7.13 3.72
C LYS A 374 -51.70 -8.65 3.86
N PRO A 375 -50.49 -9.14 4.20
CA PRO A 375 -49.23 -8.38 4.36
C PRO A 375 -48.57 -8.04 3.01
N HIS A 376 -47.73 -7.00 2.98
CA HIS A 376 -47.09 -6.53 1.75
C HIS A 376 -46.23 -7.64 1.10
N ARG A 377 -46.49 -7.98 -0.17
CA ARG A 377 -45.90 -9.15 -0.85
C ARG A 377 -44.37 -9.21 -0.88
N TRP A 378 -43.70 -8.07 -1.02
CA TRP A 378 -42.25 -8.02 -1.28
C TRP A 378 -41.37 -7.49 -0.15
N VAL A 379 -41.95 -6.88 0.89
CA VAL A 379 -41.18 -6.18 1.92
C VAL A 379 -41.88 -6.34 3.26
N ALA A 380 -41.10 -6.26 4.34
CA ALA A 380 -41.58 -6.28 5.70
C ALA A 380 -40.96 -5.13 6.51
N ASN A 381 -41.64 -4.70 7.57
CA ASN A 381 -41.16 -3.63 8.43
C ASN A 381 -39.85 -4.00 9.10
N ARG A 382 -38.89 -3.07 9.09
CA ARG A 382 -37.56 -3.28 9.67
C ARG A 382 -37.07 -2.02 10.39
N SER A 383 -36.47 -2.20 11.57
CA SER A 383 -35.74 -1.13 12.26
C SER A 383 -34.31 -1.05 11.73
N ILE A 384 -33.87 0.14 11.35
CA ILE A 384 -32.56 0.38 10.74
C ILE A 384 -31.73 1.26 11.68
N GLY A 385 -30.54 0.78 12.06
CA GLY A 385 -29.58 1.55 12.85
C GLY A 385 -28.81 2.58 12.04
N PHE A 386 -27.92 3.31 12.72
CA PHE A 386 -27.03 4.28 12.08
C PHE A 386 -26.09 3.60 11.06
N PRO A 387 -25.92 4.17 9.85
CA PRO A 387 -25.00 3.63 8.87
C PRO A 387 -23.55 3.75 9.35
N GLN A 388 -22.68 2.89 8.84
CA GLN A 388 -21.23 3.03 8.99
C GLN A 388 -20.58 3.38 7.65
N GLU A 389 -19.43 4.06 7.69
CA GLU A 389 -18.70 4.49 6.50
C GLU A 389 -17.40 3.73 6.34
N LEU A 390 -17.10 3.28 5.11
CA LEU A 390 -15.81 2.74 4.73
C LEU A 390 -15.20 3.65 3.66
N THR A 391 -14.52 4.69 4.12
CA THR A 391 -13.93 5.73 3.25
C THR A 391 -12.49 6.04 3.65
N SER A 392 -11.77 6.77 2.78
CA SER A 392 -10.38 7.16 3.03
C SER A 392 -10.20 8.18 4.16
N ARG A 393 -11.30 8.68 4.75
CA ARG A 393 -11.29 9.62 5.88
C ARG A 393 -11.29 8.93 7.24
N GLU A 394 -11.73 7.68 7.28
CA GLU A 394 -11.80 6.91 8.52
C GLU A 394 -10.39 6.55 8.99
N LYS A 395 -10.20 6.54 10.31
CA LYS A 395 -8.93 6.09 10.88
C LYS A 395 -8.82 4.58 10.70
N THR A 396 -7.60 4.08 10.56
CA THR A 396 -7.34 2.65 10.36
C THR A 396 -8.01 1.76 11.41
N ALA A 397 -7.96 2.17 12.69
CA ALA A 397 -8.61 1.44 13.78
C ALA A 397 -10.15 1.39 13.64
N ASP A 398 -10.78 2.47 13.17
CA ASP A 398 -12.22 2.51 12.93
C ASP A 398 -12.61 1.59 11.76
N ILE A 399 -11.78 1.51 10.71
CA ILE A 399 -12.01 0.63 9.57
C ILE A 399 -11.99 -0.84 9.98
N VAL A 400 -11.03 -1.26 10.81
CA VAL A 400 -10.97 -2.64 11.35
C VAL A 400 -12.24 -2.95 12.14
N ARG A 401 -12.65 -2.06 13.07
CA ARG A 401 -13.89 -2.24 13.84
C ARG A 401 -15.13 -2.35 12.93
N ILE A 402 -15.21 -1.56 11.87
CA ILE A 402 -16.33 -1.59 10.93
C ILE A 402 -16.34 -2.91 10.15
N LYS A 403 -15.17 -3.42 9.74
CA LYS A 403 -15.02 -4.73 9.09
C LYS A 403 -15.51 -5.85 10.01
N ASP A 404 -15.08 -5.88 11.27
CA ASP A 404 -15.49 -6.90 12.24
C ASP A 404 -17.01 -6.89 12.45
N ARG A 405 -17.60 -5.70 12.60
CA ARG A 405 -19.06 -5.54 12.72
C ARG A 405 -19.82 -5.96 11.47
N ALA A 406 -19.22 -5.78 10.28
CA ALA A 406 -19.81 -6.21 9.02
C ALA A 406 -19.75 -7.74 8.83
N ALA A 407 -18.83 -8.42 9.54
CA ALA A 407 -18.71 -9.87 9.54
C ALA A 407 -19.68 -10.56 10.54
N LEU A 408 -20.21 -9.84 11.53
CA LEU A 408 -21.18 -10.38 12.49
C LEU A 408 -22.47 -10.85 11.81
N ALA A 409 -22.97 -12.00 12.25
CA ALA A 409 -24.24 -12.57 11.78
C ALA A 409 -25.45 -11.79 12.31
N HIS A 410 -26.49 -11.70 11.49
CA HIS A 410 -27.81 -11.24 11.88
C HIS A 410 -28.41 -12.18 12.94
N GLY A 411 -29.06 -11.61 13.95
CA GLY A 411 -29.68 -12.37 15.05
C GLY A 411 -28.70 -12.94 16.09
N GLY A 412 -27.39 -12.66 15.96
CA GLY A 412 -26.40 -13.03 16.98
C GLY A 412 -26.43 -12.14 18.23
N GLU A 413 -25.62 -12.49 19.24
CA GLU A 413 -25.51 -11.74 20.51
C GLU A 413 -25.07 -10.29 20.29
N ALA A 414 -24.19 -10.06 19.31
CA ALA A 414 -23.70 -8.74 18.93
C ALA A 414 -24.45 -8.22 17.69
N LYS A 415 -24.82 -6.93 17.72
CA LYS A 415 -25.59 -6.31 16.63
C LYS A 415 -24.75 -6.08 15.36
N ALA A 416 -25.06 -6.83 14.31
CA ALA A 416 -24.53 -6.66 12.95
C ALA A 416 -24.90 -5.30 12.32
N LEU A 417 -24.20 -4.91 11.26
CA LEU A 417 -24.49 -3.68 10.51
C LEU A 417 -25.72 -3.83 9.61
N ASP A 418 -26.62 -2.84 9.65
CA ASP A 418 -27.75 -2.76 8.71
C ASP A 418 -27.33 -2.17 7.35
N VAL A 419 -26.54 -1.08 7.39
CA VAL A 419 -26.11 -0.34 6.20
C VAL A 419 -24.63 0.03 6.31
N LEU A 420 -23.86 -0.33 5.28
CA LEU A 420 -22.45 0.04 5.11
C LEU A 420 -22.29 0.90 3.86
N LEU A 421 -21.90 2.17 4.03
CA LEU A 421 -21.66 3.09 2.92
C LEU A 421 -20.17 3.15 2.61
N ALA A 422 -19.78 2.86 1.37
CA ALA A 422 -18.38 2.74 0.98
C ALA A 422 -18.05 3.52 -0.28
N SER A 423 -16.78 3.95 -0.37
CA SER A 423 -16.16 4.39 -1.61
C SER A 423 -15.28 3.27 -2.19
N ASN A 424 -14.38 3.62 -3.12
CA ASN A 424 -13.32 2.74 -3.66
C ASN A 424 -12.52 2.02 -2.55
N MET A 425 -12.57 2.47 -1.30
CA MET A 425 -11.98 1.73 -0.17
C MET A 425 -12.51 0.30 -0.01
N ILE A 426 -13.74 -0.02 -0.43
CA ILE A 426 -14.24 -1.40 -0.39
C ILE A 426 -13.60 -2.28 -1.46
N SER A 427 -13.16 -1.69 -2.58
CA SER A 427 -12.58 -2.44 -3.69
C SER A 427 -11.17 -2.94 -3.35
N VAL A 428 -10.53 -2.37 -2.33
CA VAL A 428 -9.16 -2.63 -1.92
C VAL A 428 -9.10 -3.44 -0.62
N GLY A 429 -9.06 -4.76 -0.78
CA GLY A 429 -8.74 -5.76 0.26
C GLY A 429 -9.55 -5.79 1.55
N VAL A 430 -10.76 -5.21 1.59
CA VAL A 430 -11.74 -5.60 2.62
C VAL A 430 -12.30 -6.97 2.25
N ASP A 431 -12.03 -7.97 3.09
CA ASP A 431 -12.46 -9.36 2.92
C ASP A 431 -13.56 -9.69 3.93
N ILE A 432 -14.82 -9.62 3.48
CA ILE A 432 -16.00 -9.97 4.27
C ILE A 432 -16.86 -10.93 3.45
N SER A 433 -16.75 -12.23 3.74
CA SER A 433 -17.44 -13.29 2.97
C SER A 433 -18.97 -13.27 3.09
N ARG A 434 -19.50 -12.63 4.14
CA ARG A 434 -20.92 -12.63 4.51
C ARG A 434 -21.81 -11.77 3.60
N LEU A 435 -21.27 -10.73 2.98
CA LEU A 435 -22.08 -9.71 2.30
C LEU A 435 -22.72 -10.26 1.01
N GLY A 436 -24.04 -10.22 0.93
CA GLY A 436 -24.83 -10.75 -0.19
C GLY A 436 -25.42 -9.69 -1.13
N VAL A 437 -25.51 -8.42 -0.72
CA VAL A 437 -26.16 -7.37 -1.53
C VAL A 437 -25.40 -6.05 -1.55
N MET A 438 -25.29 -5.45 -2.75
CA MET A 438 -24.70 -4.14 -2.98
C MET A 438 -25.59 -3.26 -3.85
N VAL A 439 -25.72 -1.99 -3.48
CA VAL A 439 -26.31 -0.93 -4.31
C VAL A 439 -25.21 0.02 -4.76
N VAL A 440 -25.00 0.13 -6.06
CA VAL A 440 -24.01 1.01 -6.69
C VAL A 440 -24.70 2.29 -7.17
N ALA A 441 -24.24 3.45 -6.70
CA ALA A 441 -24.80 4.76 -7.05
C ALA A 441 -24.11 5.35 -8.29
N GLY A 442 -24.71 5.13 -9.46
CA GLY A 442 -24.20 5.54 -10.76
C GLY A 442 -23.05 4.67 -11.25
N GLN A 443 -22.73 4.73 -12.54
CA GLN A 443 -21.61 3.95 -13.08
C GLN A 443 -20.28 4.48 -12.51
N PRO A 444 -19.39 3.60 -11.98
CA PRO A 444 -18.03 4.00 -11.65
C PRO A 444 -17.23 4.55 -12.83
N LYS A 445 -16.13 5.23 -12.54
CA LYS A 445 -15.35 5.87 -13.61
C LYS A 445 -14.65 4.85 -14.50
N THR A 446 -14.23 3.74 -13.91
CA THR A 446 -13.55 2.65 -14.61
C THR A 446 -14.30 1.34 -14.44
N THR A 447 -14.21 0.47 -15.44
CA THR A 447 -14.79 -0.88 -15.37
C THR A 447 -14.04 -1.75 -14.37
N ALA A 448 -12.72 -1.59 -14.26
CA ALA A 448 -11.92 -2.26 -13.24
C ALA A 448 -12.45 -1.99 -11.82
N GLU A 449 -12.69 -0.72 -11.49
CA GLU A 449 -13.27 -0.31 -10.20
C GLU A 449 -14.66 -0.92 -9.96
N TYR A 450 -15.51 -0.93 -10.99
CA TYR A 450 -16.84 -1.54 -10.91
C TYR A 450 -16.79 -3.04 -10.61
N ILE A 451 -15.94 -3.79 -11.31
CA ILE A 451 -15.74 -5.23 -11.08
C ILE A 451 -15.20 -5.48 -9.67
N GLN A 452 -14.17 -4.73 -9.26
CA GLN A 452 -13.55 -4.91 -7.95
C GLN A 452 -14.49 -4.56 -6.81
N ALA A 453 -15.27 -3.49 -6.92
CA ALA A 453 -16.27 -3.12 -5.91
C ALA A 453 -17.41 -4.14 -5.88
N SER A 454 -18.02 -4.45 -7.03
CA SER A 454 -19.17 -5.38 -7.09
C SER A 454 -18.81 -6.82 -6.72
N SER A 455 -17.55 -7.24 -6.90
CA SER A 455 -17.06 -8.57 -6.46
C SER A 455 -16.90 -8.72 -4.93
N ARG A 456 -17.19 -7.68 -4.15
CA ARG A 456 -17.15 -7.70 -2.68
C ARG A 456 -18.43 -8.25 -2.05
N VAL A 457 -19.46 -8.54 -2.86
CA VAL A 457 -20.67 -9.26 -2.42
C VAL A 457 -20.84 -10.56 -3.19
N GLY A 458 -21.49 -11.55 -2.59
CA GLY A 458 -21.71 -12.84 -3.24
C GLY A 458 -20.47 -13.73 -3.31
N ARG A 459 -19.60 -13.67 -2.29
CA ARG A 459 -18.35 -14.46 -2.21
C ARG A 459 -18.57 -15.89 -1.73
N SER A 460 -19.61 -16.12 -0.96
CA SER A 460 -19.98 -17.44 -0.46
C SER A 460 -21.14 -18.00 -1.28
N PRO A 461 -21.10 -19.27 -1.71
CA PRO A 461 -22.25 -19.94 -2.33
C PRO A 461 -23.51 -19.92 -1.46
N LYS A 462 -23.33 -19.76 -0.14
CA LYS A 462 -24.40 -19.62 0.85
C LYS A 462 -25.25 -18.36 0.66
N TRP A 463 -24.63 -17.27 0.18
CA TRP A 463 -25.28 -15.98 -0.04
C TRP A 463 -24.96 -15.50 -1.46
N PRO A 464 -25.67 -16.00 -2.49
CA PRO A 464 -25.51 -15.56 -3.88
C PRO A 464 -25.63 -14.03 -4.01
N GLY A 465 -24.77 -13.40 -4.81
CA GLY A 465 -24.67 -11.94 -4.78
C GLY A 465 -25.73 -11.23 -5.62
N LEU A 466 -26.28 -10.13 -5.10
CA LEU A 466 -27.15 -9.21 -5.82
C LEU A 466 -26.49 -7.82 -5.90
N VAL A 467 -26.20 -7.36 -7.12
CA VAL A 467 -25.60 -6.04 -7.38
C VAL A 467 -26.61 -5.18 -8.13
N ILE A 468 -27.13 -4.15 -7.47
CA ILE A 468 -28.11 -3.22 -8.04
C ILE A 468 -27.40 -1.91 -8.39
N THR A 469 -27.31 -1.57 -9.67
CA THR A 469 -26.73 -0.30 -10.11
C THR A 469 -27.84 0.70 -10.41
N ALA A 470 -27.96 1.71 -9.56
CA ALA A 470 -28.92 2.80 -9.76
C ALA A 470 -28.27 3.88 -10.64
N TYR A 471 -28.83 4.11 -11.83
CA TYR A 471 -28.28 5.03 -12.82
C TYR A 471 -28.97 6.39 -12.75
N ASN A 472 -28.18 7.45 -12.81
CA ASN A 472 -28.72 8.80 -13.04
C ASN A 472 -28.89 9.03 -14.54
N VAL A 473 -30.07 8.72 -15.08
CA VAL A 473 -30.38 8.81 -16.52
C VAL A 473 -30.20 10.21 -17.14
N TYR A 474 -30.05 11.25 -16.33
CA TYR A 474 -29.73 12.61 -16.80
C TYR A 474 -28.24 12.82 -17.06
N ARG A 475 -27.36 11.95 -16.54
CA ARG A 475 -25.94 11.95 -16.87
C ARG A 475 -25.74 11.10 -18.13
N PRO A 476 -25.18 11.65 -19.24
CA PRO A 476 -25.03 10.91 -20.49
C PRO A 476 -24.30 9.56 -20.34
N ARG A 477 -23.26 9.51 -19.48
CA ARG A 477 -22.52 8.27 -19.20
C ARG A 477 -23.41 7.20 -18.57
N ASP A 478 -24.09 7.53 -17.47
CA ASP A 478 -24.97 6.61 -16.77
C ASP A 478 -26.11 6.14 -17.67
N ARG A 479 -26.67 7.05 -18.49
CA ARG A 479 -27.71 6.70 -19.47
C ARG A 479 -27.21 5.68 -20.50
N SER A 480 -26.01 5.89 -21.05
CA SER A 480 -25.41 4.98 -22.01
C SER A 480 -25.18 3.58 -21.41
N HIS A 481 -24.65 3.50 -20.19
CA HIS A 481 -24.47 2.21 -19.49
C HIS A 481 -25.80 1.53 -19.17
N TYR A 482 -26.84 2.29 -18.82
CA TYR A 482 -28.17 1.73 -18.59
C TYR A 482 -28.80 1.18 -19.89
N GLU A 483 -28.71 1.93 -20.99
CA GLU A 483 -29.23 1.51 -22.31
C GLU A 483 -28.53 0.25 -22.84
N HIS A 484 -27.25 0.06 -22.52
CA HIS A 484 -26.45 -1.10 -22.95
C HIS A 484 -26.21 -2.13 -21.82
N PHE A 485 -27.03 -2.11 -20.76
CA PHE A 485 -26.74 -2.81 -19.51
C PHE A 485 -26.40 -4.30 -19.69
N VAL A 486 -27.23 -5.03 -20.43
CA VAL A 486 -27.06 -6.49 -20.64
C VAL A 486 -25.76 -6.77 -21.39
N ALA A 487 -25.60 -6.20 -22.59
CA ALA A 487 -24.42 -6.40 -23.42
C ALA A 487 -23.12 -5.97 -22.71
N TYR A 488 -23.17 -4.90 -21.91
CA TYR A 488 -22.04 -4.47 -21.09
C TYR A 488 -21.67 -5.54 -20.05
N HIS A 489 -22.63 -6.06 -19.27
CA HIS A 489 -22.34 -7.05 -18.22
C HIS A 489 -21.92 -8.43 -18.76
N GLU A 490 -22.47 -8.84 -19.91
CA GLU A 490 -22.04 -10.07 -20.60
C GLU A 490 -20.58 -10.00 -21.07
N SER A 491 -20.02 -8.80 -21.24
CA SER A 491 -18.67 -8.59 -21.78
C SER A 491 -17.83 -7.58 -21.00
N PHE A 492 -18.16 -7.30 -19.74
CA PHE A 492 -17.54 -6.20 -18.99
C PHE A 492 -16.02 -6.33 -18.78
N TYR A 493 -15.46 -7.54 -18.74
CA TYR A 493 -14.00 -7.74 -18.68
C TYR A 493 -13.29 -7.21 -19.93
N ARG A 494 -13.94 -7.23 -21.10
CA ARG A 494 -13.42 -6.60 -22.33
C ARG A 494 -13.25 -5.08 -22.20
N HIS A 495 -14.10 -4.48 -21.37
CA HIS A 495 -14.14 -3.04 -21.14
C HIS A 495 -13.15 -2.57 -20.07
N VAL A 496 -12.43 -3.50 -19.42
CA VAL A 496 -11.33 -3.14 -18.51
C VAL A 496 -10.31 -2.30 -19.27
N GLU A 497 -10.03 -1.13 -18.72
CA GLU A 497 -9.14 -0.13 -19.28
C GLU A 497 -7.69 -0.62 -19.21
N ALA A 498 -6.89 -0.31 -20.22
CA ALA A 498 -5.44 -0.51 -20.12
C ALA A 498 -4.87 0.55 -19.17
N THR A 499 -4.13 0.11 -18.16
CA THR A 499 -3.38 0.97 -17.26
C THR A 499 -2.24 1.66 -18.03
N SER A 500 -2.10 2.96 -17.84
CA SER A 500 -1.05 3.76 -18.48
C SER A 500 -0.01 4.19 -17.46
N VAL A 501 1.27 3.97 -17.78
CA VAL A 501 2.44 4.35 -16.99
C VAL A 501 3.57 4.78 -17.93
N THR A 502 4.26 5.87 -17.61
CA THR A 502 5.26 6.52 -18.49
C THR A 502 6.49 7.03 -17.72
N PRO A 503 7.31 6.15 -17.10
CA PRO A 503 8.40 6.51 -16.18
C PRO A 503 9.41 7.54 -16.65
N PHE A 504 9.73 7.57 -17.94
CA PHE A 504 10.72 8.47 -18.53
C PHE A 504 10.08 9.58 -19.37
N SER A 505 8.81 9.89 -19.13
CA SER A 505 8.22 11.12 -19.67
C SER A 505 8.92 12.35 -19.08
N ALA A 506 8.99 13.45 -19.84
CA ALA A 506 9.67 14.67 -19.38
C ALA A 506 9.21 15.14 -17.97
N PRO A 507 7.90 15.18 -17.63
CA PRO A 507 7.46 15.57 -16.30
C PRO A 507 7.81 14.58 -15.19
N ALA A 508 8.11 13.32 -15.52
CA ALA A 508 8.58 12.32 -14.56
C ALA A 508 10.08 12.46 -14.32
N ILE A 509 10.85 12.68 -15.39
CA ILE A 509 12.29 12.98 -15.34
C ILE A 509 12.53 14.22 -14.46
N ASP A 510 11.84 15.32 -14.74
CA ASP A 510 11.99 16.59 -14.00
C ASP A 510 11.67 16.45 -12.51
N ARG A 511 10.79 15.51 -12.15
CA ARG A 511 10.34 15.30 -10.76
C ARG A 511 11.13 14.25 -10.00
N GLY A 512 11.71 13.27 -10.67
CA GLY A 512 12.21 12.06 -10.02
C GLY A 512 13.61 11.60 -10.42
N LEU A 513 14.15 12.03 -11.57
CA LEU A 513 15.43 11.50 -12.05
C LEU A 513 16.59 11.85 -11.11
N ALA A 514 16.60 13.07 -10.56
CA ALA A 514 17.61 13.48 -9.57
C ALA A 514 17.58 12.59 -8.32
N ALA A 515 16.38 12.24 -7.83
CA ALA A 515 16.22 11.30 -6.73
C ALA A 515 16.76 9.90 -7.06
N VAL A 516 16.53 9.39 -8.28
CA VAL A 516 17.06 8.10 -8.73
C VAL A 516 18.59 8.11 -8.79
N ILE A 517 19.18 9.17 -9.36
CA ILE A 517 20.63 9.31 -9.47
C ILE A 517 21.28 9.42 -8.09
N VAL A 518 20.74 10.27 -7.21
CA VAL A 518 21.25 10.40 -5.84
C VAL A 518 21.10 9.09 -5.08
N THR A 519 19.99 8.36 -5.24
CA THR A 519 19.82 7.03 -4.64
C THR A 519 20.90 6.06 -5.11
N LEU A 520 21.13 5.96 -6.42
CA LEU A 520 22.11 5.06 -7.00
C LEU A 520 23.53 5.44 -6.57
N ALA A 521 23.91 6.71 -6.67
CA ALA A 521 25.23 7.18 -6.24
C ALA A 521 25.46 6.89 -4.75
N ARG A 522 24.47 7.23 -3.93
CA ARG A 522 24.55 7.12 -2.48
C ARG A 522 24.58 5.66 -2.00
N LEU A 523 23.83 4.77 -2.63
CA LEU A 523 23.59 3.41 -2.11
C LEU A 523 24.25 2.28 -2.93
N LEU A 524 24.83 2.56 -4.09
CA LEU A 524 25.66 1.56 -4.80
C LEU A 524 27.08 1.52 -4.26
N GLU A 525 27.63 2.68 -3.89
CA GLU A 525 28.97 2.82 -3.36
C GLU A 525 28.93 3.06 -1.86
N VAL A 526 29.63 2.22 -1.09
CA VAL A 526 29.60 2.24 0.38
C VAL A 526 30.16 3.55 0.92
N GLU A 527 31.23 4.04 0.29
CA GLU A 527 31.88 5.30 0.67
C GLU A 527 31.01 6.52 0.41
N MET A 528 30.01 6.44 -0.48
CA MET A 528 29.12 7.55 -0.81
C MET A 528 27.91 7.65 0.13
N THR A 529 27.62 6.62 0.92
CA THR A 529 26.40 6.51 1.73
C THR A 529 26.30 7.53 2.90
N PRO A 530 27.38 7.80 3.68
CA PRO A 530 27.34 8.74 4.79
C PRO A 530 26.89 10.14 4.36
N SER A 531 26.22 10.88 5.25
CA SER A 531 25.58 12.16 4.93
C SER A 531 26.54 13.21 4.34
N GLY A 532 27.77 13.31 4.86
CA GLY A 532 28.79 14.26 4.42
C GLY A 532 29.48 13.90 3.09
N GLU A 533 29.27 12.68 2.59
CA GLU A 533 29.91 12.19 1.37
C GLU A 533 29.20 12.70 0.11
N ALA A 534 28.21 13.60 0.25
CA ALA A 534 27.68 14.37 -0.86
C ALA A 534 28.74 15.29 -1.51
N MET A 535 29.87 15.53 -0.84
CA MET A 535 31.05 16.27 -1.33
C MET A 535 32.11 15.39 -2.00
N ASN A 536 31.91 14.06 -2.06
CA ASN A 536 32.90 13.12 -2.57
C ASN A 536 32.82 13.01 -4.10
N ASP A 537 33.69 13.76 -4.77
CA ASP A 537 33.79 13.78 -6.23
C ASP A 537 34.39 12.49 -6.80
N ALA A 538 35.41 11.93 -6.15
CA ALA A 538 36.04 10.69 -6.56
C ALA A 538 35.06 9.50 -6.51
N GLY A 539 34.30 9.38 -5.41
CA GLY A 539 33.27 8.36 -5.25
C GLY A 539 32.14 8.52 -6.27
N LEU A 540 31.67 9.76 -6.50
CA LEU A 540 30.66 10.03 -7.53
C LEU A 540 31.14 9.64 -8.93
N GLN A 541 32.39 9.95 -9.27
CA GLN A 541 32.99 9.57 -10.54
C GLN A 541 33.12 8.05 -10.69
N ALA A 542 33.54 7.36 -9.63
CA ALA A 542 33.70 5.90 -9.63
C ALA A 542 32.39 5.16 -9.93
N VAL A 543 31.27 5.65 -9.42
CA VAL A 543 29.95 5.02 -9.61
C VAL A 543 29.21 5.52 -10.86
N THR A 544 29.65 6.62 -11.48
CA THR A 544 28.94 7.30 -12.60
C THR A 544 28.61 6.36 -13.75
N ALA A 545 29.57 5.57 -14.24
CA ALA A 545 29.35 4.67 -15.37
C ALA A 545 28.23 3.66 -15.08
N ARG A 546 28.20 3.10 -13.87
CA ARG A 546 27.17 2.15 -13.43
C ARG A 546 25.79 2.81 -13.31
N ILE A 547 25.71 4.06 -12.84
CA ILE A 547 24.45 4.82 -12.80
C ILE A 547 23.90 5.01 -14.21
N LEU A 548 24.73 5.50 -15.12
CA LEU A 548 24.35 5.79 -16.50
C LEU A 548 23.91 4.51 -17.21
N GLU A 549 24.61 3.40 -17.03
CA GLU A 549 24.23 2.10 -17.58
C GLU A 549 22.88 1.62 -17.02
N ALA A 550 22.64 1.75 -15.71
CA ALA A 550 21.37 1.35 -15.10
C ALA A 550 20.18 2.16 -15.65
N VAL A 551 20.35 3.47 -15.80
CA VAL A 551 19.35 4.37 -16.39
C VAL A 551 19.12 4.04 -17.87
N HIS A 552 20.18 3.95 -18.66
CA HIS A 552 20.11 3.61 -20.07
C HIS A 552 19.41 2.27 -20.29
N ARG A 553 19.83 1.22 -19.58
CA ARG A 553 19.23 -0.12 -19.67
C ARG A 553 17.74 -0.10 -19.35
N LYS A 554 17.31 0.65 -18.34
CA LYS A 554 15.89 0.75 -18.00
C LYS A 554 15.10 1.52 -19.08
N ALA A 555 15.66 2.58 -19.62
CA ALA A 555 15.05 3.39 -20.68
C ALA A 555 14.93 2.60 -22.00
N ALA A 556 15.98 1.87 -22.40
CA ALA A 556 16.00 1.01 -23.59
C ALA A 556 15.02 -0.17 -23.51
N ASN A 557 14.64 -0.57 -22.29
CA ASN A 557 13.66 -1.62 -22.05
C ASN A 557 12.22 -1.11 -21.89
N GLN A 558 11.97 0.19 -22.06
CA GLN A 558 10.60 0.71 -22.08
C GLN A 558 9.82 0.17 -23.30
N PRO A 559 8.48 0.08 -23.20
CA PRO A 559 7.66 -0.30 -24.35
C PRO A 559 7.95 0.60 -25.55
N ALA A 560 8.09 0.00 -26.73
CA ALA A 560 8.39 0.72 -27.96
C ALA A 560 7.41 1.88 -28.23
N ILE A 561 7.95 3.00 -28.69
CA ILE A 561 7.19 4.19 -29.08
C ILE A 561 7.05 4.14 -30.61
N GLY A 562 5.91 3.65 -31.10
CA GLY A 562 5.66 3.53 -32.54
C GLY A 562 6.31 2.31 -33.20
N ASP A 563 6.37 2.33 -34.54
CA ASP A 563 6.85 1.22 -35.38
C ASP A 563 8.37 1.25 -35.62
N GLU A 564 9.09 2.22 -35.03
CA GLU A 564 10.51 2.52 -35.31
C GLU A 564 11.52 1.54 -34.68
N GLY A 565 11.04 0.48 -34.01
CA GLY A 565 11.86 -0.65 -33.57
C GLY A 565 12.91 -0.34 -32.48
N GLU A 566 13.98 -1.13 -32.44
CA GLU A 566 15.03 -1.06 -31.39
C GLU A 566 15.89 0.21 -31.48
N ALA A 567 16.15 0.72 -32.69
CA ALA A 567 16.98 1.92 -32.87
C ALA A 567 16.37 3.17 -32.22
N ALA A 568 15.04 3.32 -32.27
CA ALA A 568 14.35 4.42 -31.59
C ALA A 568 14.37 4.26 -30.06
N SER A 569 14.28 3.02 -29.55
CA SER A 569 14.43 2.74 -28.12
C SER A 569 15.82 3.09 -27.62
N ASP A 570 16.88 2.79 -28.38
CA ASP A 570 18.25 3.13 -28.03
C ASP A 570 18.51 4.64 -28.10
N ALA A 571 18.01 5.32 -29.13
CA ALA A 571 18.10 6.78 -29.22
C ALA A 571 17.39 7.48 -28.04
N PHE A 572 16.22 6.98 -27.66
CA PHE A 572 15.50 7.44 -26.47
C PHE A 572 16.30 7.19 -25.20
N ALA A 573 16.86 5.98 -25.04
CA ALA A 573 17.67 5.62 -23.89
C ALA A 573 18.91 6.49 -23.75
N SER A 574 19.61 6.77 -24.86
CA SER A 574 20.73 7.71 -24.90
C SER A 574 20.31 9.12 -24.48
N SER A 575 19.15 9.61 -24.95
CA SER A 575 18.65 10.93 -24.51
C SER A 575 18.36 11.00 -23.01
N VAL A 576 17.83 9.91 -22.42
CA VAL A 576 17.62 9.84 -20.96
C VAL A 576 18.96 9.75 -20.22
N GLN A 577 19.93 9.02 -20.77
CA GLN A 577 21.29 8.93 -20.24
C GLN A 577 21.97 10.30 -20.22
N ASP A 578 21.86 11.10 -21.29
CA ASP A 578 22.41 12.46 -21.37
C ASP A 578 21.82 13.36 -20.28
N ARG A 579 20.52 13.21 -19.99
CA ARG A 579 19.86 13.93 -18.87
C ARG A 579 20.43 13.52 -17.52
N ALA A 580 20.70 12.23 -17.34
CA ALA A 580 21.29 11.73 -16.11
C ALA A 580 22.75 12.21 -15.94
N GLU A 581 23.53 12.19 -17.02
CA GLU A 581 24.89 12.72 -17.04
C GLU A 581 24.92 14.21 -16.74
N GLY A 582 23.99 14.99 -17.30
CA GLY A 582 23.84 16.41 -17.00
C GLY A 582 23.57 16.69 -15.52
N LEU A 583 22.82 15.82 -14.83
CA LEU A 583 22.59 15.91 -13.38
C LEU A 583 23.86 15.58 -12.58
N ILE A 584 24.60 14.53 -12.97
CA ILE A 584 25.88 14.17 -12.32
C ILE A 584 26.91 15.29 -12.49
N ASN A 585 27.03 15.86 -13.70
CA ASN A 585 27.91 16.99 -13.97
C ASN A 585 27.50 18.23 -13.19
N GLY A 586 26.19 18.50 -13.06
CA GLY A 586 25.68 19.57 -12.19
C GLY A 586 26.07 19.35 -10.73
N TRP A 587 25.99 18.11 -10.23
CA TRP A 587 26.43 17.77 -8.87
C TRP A 587 27.94 18.00 -8.69
N LEU A 588 28.78 17.50 -9.61
CA LEU A 588 30.23 17.74 -9.59
C LEU A 588 30.57 19.25 -9.61
N GLY A 589 29.79 20.04 -10.37
CA GLY A 589 29.89 21.50 -10.37
C GLY A 589 29.58 22.12 -9.00
N LEU A 590 28.51 21.67 -8.34
CA LEU A 590 28.17 22.10 -6.98
C LEU A 590 29.25 21.73 -5.97
N ILE A 591 29.83 20.53 -6.07
CA ILE A 591 30.94 20.10 -5.18
C ILE A 591 32.13 21.06 -5.32
N ARG A 592 32.54 21.39 -6.55
CA ARG A 592 33.64 22.35 -6.80
C ARG A 592 33.33 23.73 -6.24
N ALA A 593 32.15 24.27 -6.55
CA ALA A 593 31.73 25.59 -6.08
C ALA A 593 31.70 25.69 -4.54
N PHE A 594 31.21 24.65 -3.87
CA PHE A 594 31.15 24.63 -2.40
C PHE A 594 32.50 24.35 -1.73
N ARG A 595 33.42 23.63 -2.39
CA ARG A 595 34.83 23.55 -1.94
C ARG A 595 35.47 24.95 -1.94
N ASP A 596 35.27 25.73 -3.00
CA ASP A 596 35.83 27.08 -3.11
C ASP A 596 35.30 28.03 -2.03
N THR A 597 34.04 27.88 -1.62
CA THR A 597 33.43 28.67 -0.54
C THR A 597 33.52 28.02 0.84
N ASN A 598 34.32 26.96 1.00
CA ASN A 598 34.48 26.18 2.25
C ASN A 598 33.14 25.82 2.90
N THR A 599 32.16 25.48 2.07
CA THR A 599 30.80 25.13 2.46
C THR A 599 30.62 23.62 2.33
N ASN A 600 30.13 22.96 3.36
CA ASN A 600 29.84 21.53 3.27
C ASN A 600 28.49 21.29 2.59
N LEU A 601 28.39 20.18 1.86
CA LEU A 601 27.16 19.66 1.29
C LEU A 601 26.80 18.36 2.00
N HIS A 602 25.52 18.19 2.33
CA HIS A 602 24.98 16.93 2.82
C HIS A 602 23.79 16.49 1.98
N TYR A 603 23.45 15.20 1.98
CA TYR A 603 22.36 14.69 1.15
C TYR A 603 21.00 15.23 1.56
N SER A 604 20.63 15.05 2.84
CA SER A 604 19.25 15.21 3.29
C SER A 604 19.12 15.75 4.71
N PRO A 605 18.06 16.52 5.01
CA PRO A 605 17.70 16.90 6.37
C PRO A 605 17.19 15.73 7.23
N TYR A 606 16.92 14.56 6.63
CA TYR A 606 16.41 13.37 7.31
C TYR A 606 17.50 12.40 7.77
N ASP A 607 18.76 12.69 7.45
CA ASP A 607 19.90 11.88 7.87
C ASP A 607 20.13 11.94 9.38
N VAL A 608 20.57 10.81 9.95
CA VAL A 608 20.85 10.69 11.39
C VAL A 608 21.97 11.65 11.80
N GLN A 609 23.00 11.76 10.96
CA GLN A 609 24.06 12.74 11.11
C GLN A 609 23.83 13.91 10.15
N ARG A 610 23.42 15.04 10.71
CA ARG A 610 23.39 16.32 9.99
C ARG A 610 24.65 17.10 10.33
N GLY A 611 25.56 17.20 9.36
CA GLY A 611 26.61 18.21 9.40
C GLY A 611 26.02 19.61 9.23
N ARG A 612 26.73 20.65 9.68
CA ARG A 612 26.42 22.04 9.26
C ARG A 612 26.77 22.18 7.79
N GLY A 613 25.91 22.79 6.97
CA GLY A 613 26.15 22.95 5.54
C GLY A 613 24.88 22.88 4.71
N ARG A 614 25.00 23.14 3.40
CA ARG A 614 23.84 23.13 2.51
C ARG A 614 23.37 21.70 2.23
N GLN A 615 22.09 21.53 1.94
CA GLN A 615 21.52 20.23 1.57
C GLN A 615 21.45 20.09 0.04
N LEU A 616 21.76 18.91 -0.49
CA LEU A 616 21.64 18.62 -1.91
C LEU A 616 20.16 18.44 -2.28
N LEU A 617 19.49 17.49 -1.63
CA LEU A 617 18.10 17.16 -1.92
C LEU A 617 17.14 18.15 -1.29
N ARG A 618 16.15 18.58 -2.06
CA ARG A 618 15.10 19.51 -1.64
C ARG A 618 13.74 19.06 -2.15
N THR A 619 12.69 19.37 -1.42
CA THR A 619 11.33 19.14 -1.92
C THR A 619 10.95 20.23 -2.92
N ALA A 620 9.98 19.95 -3.81
CA ALA A 620 9.55 20.91 -4.82
C ALA A 620 9.10 22.27 -4.24
N LEU A 621 8.60 22.30 -3.00
CA LEU A 621 8.21 23.53 -2.31
C LEU A 621 9.41 24.29 -1.71
N GLU A 622 10.44 23.58 -1.27
CA GLU A 622 11.67 24.18 -0.74
C GLU A 622 12.51 24.83 -1.83
N VAL A 623 12.45 24.29 -3.06
CA VAL A 623 13.15 24.85 -4.23
C VAL A 623 12.69 26.29 -4.56
N GLN A 624 11.47 26.65 -4.17
CA GLN A 624 10.87 27.96 -4.42
C GLN A 624 11.14 29.00 -3.31
N ARG A 625 11.90 28.64 -2.27
CA ARG A 625 12.16 29.49 -1.11
C ARG A 625 13.66 29.72 -0.93
N PRO A 626 14.06 30.80 -0.21
CA PRO A 626 15.44 30.95 0.23
C PRO A 626 15.85 29.74 1.08
N ASP A 627 17.10 29.31 0.89
CA ASP A 627 17.68 28.21 1.66
C ASP A 627 17.64 28.54 3.16
N PRO A 628 17.18 27.63 4.03
CA PRO A 628 17.04 27.92 5.46
C PRO A 628 18.35 28.27 6.16
N GLU A 629 19.49 27.74 5.68
CA GLU A 629 20.79 27.97 6.28
C GLU A 629 21.48 29.21 5.71
N SER A 630 21.52 29.36 4.39
CA SER A 630 22.20 30.50 3.76
C SER A 630 21.33 31.75 3.64
N ARG A 631 19.99 31.63 3.79
CA ARG A 631 18.99 32.69 3.54
C ARG A 631 19.04 33.29 2.14
N SER A 632 19.75 32.66 1.20
CA SER A 632 19.87 33.07 -0.19
C SER A 632 19.02 32.19 -1.10
N MET A 633 18.69 32.70 -2.30
CA MET A 633 18.04 31.88 -3.32
C MET A 633 19.00 30.81 -3.85
N LEU A 634 18.43 29.67 -4.25
CA LEU A 634 19.16 28.55 -4.82
C LEU A 634 19.70 28.87 -6.22
N SER A 635 20.89 28.37 -6.54
CA SER A 635 21.39 28.38 -7.92
C SER A 635 20.55 27.48 -8.82
N GLU A 636 20.63 27.64 -10.14
CA GLU A 636 19.91 26.77 -11.08
C GLU A 636 20.33 25.30 -10.95
N ASP A 637 21.60 25.02 -10.68
CA ASP A 637 22.06 23.65 -10.46
C ASP A 637 21.52 23.05 -9.15
N GLU A 638 21.42 23.85 -8.07
CA GLU A 638 20.81 23.39 -6.82
C GLU A 638 19.32 23.05 -6.99
N LYS A 639 18.59 23.82 -7.81
CA LYS A 639 17.16 23.58 -8.08
C LYS A 639 16.90 22.25 -8.80
N ARG A 640 17.89 21.72 -9.52
CA ARG A 640 17.78 20.44 -10.24
C ARG A 640 17.67 19.24 -9.31
N PHE A 641 18.12 19.35 -8.05
CA PHE A 641 18.06 18.27 -7.05
C PHE A 641 16.75 18.28 -6.24
N SER A 642 15.64 18.49 -6.95
CA SER A 642 14.30 18.31 -6.39
C SER A 642 13.96 16.83 -6.31
N ALA A 643 13.44 16.38 -5.17
CA ALA A 643 13.03 14.99 -4.95
C ALA A 643 11.66 14.92 -4.24
N PRO A 644 10.83 13.91 -4.54
CA PRO A 644 9.62 13.65 -3.80
C PRO A 644 9.94 12.96 -2.46
N THR A 645 9.11 13.17 -1.46
CA THR A 645 9.17 12.41 -0.19
C THR A 645 8.13 11.29 -0.14
N SER A 646 7.23 11.26 -1.13
CA SER A 646 6.20 10.26 -1.33
C SER A 646 5.97 10.06 -2.83
N MET A 647 5.73 8.84 -3.29
CA MET A 647 5.44 8.57 -4.71
C MET A 647 4.14 9.26 -5.17
N ARG A 648 3.28 9.64 -4.22
CA ARG A 648 2.04 10.39 -4.45
C ARG A 648 2.19 11.90 -4.53
N ASP A 649 3.40 12.46 -4.36
CA ASP A 649 3.63 13.92 -4.48
C ASP A 649 3.33 14.47 -5.89
N VAL A 650 3.06 13.58 -6.85
CA VAL A 650 2.64 13.91 -8.24
C VAL A 650 1.13 13.86 -8.46
N GLU A 651 0.34 13.41 -7.48
CA GLU A 651 -1.12 13.34 -7.61
C GLU A 651 -1.73 14.74 -7.40
N PRO A 652 -2.84 15.11 -8.08
CA PRO A 652 -3.46 16.43 -7.94
C PRO A 652 -3.95 16.75 -6.52
N SER A 653 -4.14 15.73 -5.69
CA SER A 653 -4.73 15.79 -4.35
C SER A 653 -3.71 15.70 -3.21
N VAL A 654 -2.47 16.20 -3.40
CA VAL A 654 -1.51 16.27 -2.30
C VAL A 654 -2.04 17.23 -1.24
N HIS A 655 -2.40 16.68 -0.07
CA HIS A 655 -2.75 17.47 1.10
C HIS A 655 -1.53 18.31 1.53
N VAL A 656 -1.64 19.63 1.37
CA VAL A 656 -0.62 20.56 1.89
C VAL A 656 -0.77 20.65 3.40
N TRP A 657 0.08 19.93 4.13
CA TRP A 657 0.17 20.04 5.58
C TRP A 657 0.92 21.32 5.95
N ARG A 658 0.20 22.39 6.27
CA ARG A 658 0.83 23.56 6.92
C ARG A 658 1.22 23.17 8.35
N ARG A 659 2.52 22.96 8.60
CA ARG A 659 3.06 22.88 9.95
C ARG A 659 3.01 24.26 10.59
N PHE A 660 1.99 24.52 11.41
CA PHE A 660 2.04 25.63 12.35
C PHE A 660 2.76 25.16 13.62
N LYS A 661 3.80 25.87 14.05
CA LYS A 661 4.12 25.91 15.49
C LYS A 661 3.10 26.84 16.12
N LEU A 662 2.09 26.28 16.77
CA LEU A 662 1.30 27.07 17.72
C LEU A 662 2.24 27.38 18.91
N GLY A 663 2.63 28.65 19.07
CA GLY A 663 3.32 29.14 20.27
C GLY A 663 4.83 29.41 20.14
N GLY A 664 5.25 30.31 19.24
CA GLY A 664 6.57 30.93 19.30
C GLY A 664 6.46 32.41 18.99
N ASN A 665 6.73 33.27 19.98
CA ASN A 665 6.64 34.73 19.88
C ASN A 665 7.53 35.29 18.77
N ALA A 666 6.90 35.95 17.80
CA ALA A 666 7.30 37.23 17.21
C ALA A 666 6.13 37.77 16.38
#